data_AF-A0A2N3GFE3-F1
#
_entry.id   AF-A0A2N3GFE3-F1
#
_cell.length_a   1.000
_cell.length_b   1.000
_cell.length_c   1.000
_cell.angle_alpha   90.00
_cell.angle_beta   90.00
_cell.angle_gamma   90.00
#
_symmetry.space_group_name_H-M   'P 1'
#
loop_
_entity.id
_entity.type
_entity.pdbx_description
1 polymer ?
#
loop_
_entity_poly.entity_id
_entity_poly.type
_entity_poly.pdbx_seq_one_letter_code
_entity_poly.pdbx_strand_id
1 'polypeptide(L)'
;MSQVKTVLRRVRDRLLAARSTRGPLVSVVVPVYNSSAYLRECLDSVLSQGDVAVELVVIDDGSTDSSPTILADYAASDRRVKVLTQTNQGQGAARNTAAKSATGEYLFFIDSDDRLPKKALARMVAAAEKHHADIVMGPLARFTSVRKWVPRWGSELHRSDQYFASLSERPELVRNFYAASKLLRRSFWDAAGGAFREGVVYEDQPLVTRLLIEANGIVSLADPVYEWRLREDQSSTSQQTHTIADLQARALAWWATLDYFAEDGTPEPIRTAWLDTVYRTHVHWYLDSASIVEADYWAQLREIVARLPELDRFLPLLPSAKAFSLELLREDRHDDLVRWRELGAFEPAQQRFVVEGQRVFWQPALTAGDLPPRREVALDAATMRTEFLQAAWQPDALLIGGRHYLPGLDEAGVEIAHVVQVCSADGTLVAEVAAEVDASAAPFGDGHTLLSYPRAHFVAQVPVTALAAAGSSATLRVRTTVGELAFTDPLPAGTRWFAASRLGAAAVAGCWLRPGVVTDAVTITIAPEPAWVTGSRLIPEGVELTFGGEMTEVALDEGRVQFPVVGSRAVIATAELDRLGRSRGQSHRLTRSDDAGWVPLRGLVHQPAGSVLLTTDDEGQVLLSTPADHVELTAVRFDGSRAALSLATCAAGGAAVTKVWLKSAKGSIPATTVADGWQLELADQVDGGYDLWAQLAGRREPVKVLAAPGYLAAVPNVHFVGERRWRCLVSRTGTVHIDARVMPPGPAAAPGLRPSAG
;
A
#
# COMPACT_ATOMS: atom_id res chain seq x y z
N MET A 1 1.06 5.39 -32.87
CA MET A 1 1.06 5.57 -31.39
C MET A 1 1.20 7.02 -30.95
N SER A 2 2.04 7.85 -31.58
CA SER A 2 2.14 9.30 -31.30
C SER A 2 0.79 10.02 -31.42
N GLN A 3 0.06 9.83 -32.53
CA GLN A 3 -1.24 10.45 -32.75
C GLN A 3 -2.33 10.04 -31.73
N VAL A 4 -2.34 8.80 -31.25
CA VAL A 4 -3.34 8.32 -30.27
C VAL A 4 -3.07 8.90 -28.87
N LYS A 5 -1.80 8.97 -28.44
CA LYS A 5 -1.43 9.69 -27.21
C LYS A 5 -1.76 11.18 -27.32
N THR A 6 -1.55 11.80 -28.48
CA THR A 6 -1.93 13.19 -28.74
C THR A 6 -3.45 13.38 -28.68
N VAL A 7 -4.24 12.44 -29.19
CA VAL A 7 -5.71 12.49 -29.15
C VAL A 7 -6.23 12.27 -27.73
N LEU A 8 -5.73 11.29 -26.99
CA LEU A 8 -6.12 11.07 -25.58
C LEU A 8 -5.73 12.24 -24.68
N ARG A 9 -4.54 12.82 -24.90
CA ARG A 9 -4.14 14.06 -24.23
C ARG A 9 -5.10 15.20 -24.58
N ARG A 10 -5.44 15.40 -25.86
CA ARG A 10 -6.41 16.43 -26.29
C ARG A 10 -7.82 16.21 -25.74
N VAL A 11 -8.27 14.97 -25.59
CA VAL A 11 -9.58 14.65 -24.99
C VAL A 11 -9.56 14.92 -23.49
N ARG A 12 -8.51 14.51 -22.78
CA ARG A 12 -8.30 14.84 -21.36
C ARG A 12 -8.23 16.35 -21.17
N ASP A 13 -7.44 17.05 -21.97
CA ASP A 13 -7.27 18.50 -21.92
C ASP A 13 -8.59 19.22 -22.25
N ARG A 14 -9.41 18.69 -23.17
CA ARG A 14 -10.77 19.19 -23.44
C ARG A 14 -11.76 18.91 -22.33
N LEU A 15 -11.69 17.77 -21.65
CA LEU A 15 -12.54 17.46 -20.49
C LEU A 15 -12.13 18.29 -19.26
N LEU A 16 -10.83 18.53 -19.08
CA LEU A 16 -10.29 19.44 -18.07
C LEU A 16 -10.65 20.90 -18.40
N ALA A 17 -10.59 21.32 -19.66
CA ALA A 17 -11.02 22.65 -20.10
C ALA A 17 -12.54 22.83 -20.05
N ALA A 18 -13.33 21.80 -20.36
CA ALA A 18 -14.78 21.82 -20.19
C ALA A 18 -15.15 21.83 -18.70
N ARG A 19 -14.40 21.14 -17.84
CA ARG A 19 -14.51 21.29 -16.38
C ARG A 19 -14.04 22.66 -15.90
N SER A 20 -13.05 23.28 -16.54
CA SER A 20 -12.60 24.65 -16.24
C SER A 20 -13.56 25.75 -16.70
N THR A 21 -14.67 25.41 -17.36
CA THR A 21 -15.81 26.33 -17.54
C THR A 21 -16.79 26.31 -16.35
N ARG A 22 -16.65 25.34 -15.45
CA ARG A 22 -17.12 25.43 -14.07
C ARG A 22 -15.93 25.90 -13.23
N GLY A 23 -16.16 26.53 -12.08
CA GLY A 23 -15.10 27.07 -11.21
C GLY A 23 -14.07 26.03 -10.76
N PRO A 24 -13.14 26.42 -9.87
CA PRO A 24 -12.14 25.48 -9.33
C PRO A 24 -12.83 24.29 -8.68
N LEU A 25 -12.21 23.11 -8.73
CA LEU A 25 -12.80 21.91 -8.15
C LEU A 25 -12.46 21.80 -6.65
N VAL A 26 -11.22 22.11 -6.29
CA VAL A 26 -10.74 22.09 -4.90
C VAL A 26 -10.20 23.45 -4.51
N SER A 27 -10.72 24.02 -3.43
CA SER A 27 -10.12 25.15 -2.73
C SER A 27 -9.20 24.67 -1.64
N VAL A 28 -7.92 24.94 -1.79
CA VAL A 28 -6.95 24.68 -0.73
C VAL A 28 -6.77 25.95 0.09
N VAL A 29 -7.11 25.88 1.37
CA VAL A 29 -7.05 26.99 2.32
C VAL A 29 -5.79 26.86 3.16
N VAL A 30 -4.97 27.92 3.18
CA VAL A 30 -3.67 27.95 3.88
C VAL A 30 -3.59 29.16 4.82
N PRO A 31 -3.68 28.98 6.15
CA PRO A 31 -3.37 30.02 7.11
C PRO A 31 -1.85 30.20 7.25
N VAL A 32 -1.40 31.46 7.20
CA VAL A 32 0.01 31.85 7.26
C VAL A 32 0.20 32.84 8.39
N TYR A 33 1.10 32.50 9.31
CA TYR A 33 1.61 33.42 10.32
C TYR A 33 3.06 33.05 10.64
N ASN A 34 4.00 33.92 10.26
CA ASN A 34 5.43 33.76 10.52
C ASN A 34 6.02 32.39 10.14
N SER A 35 5.69 31.90 8.94
CA SER A 35 6.09 30.57 8.45
C SER A 35 6.98 30.61 7.20
N SER A 36 7.70 31.70 6.97
CA SER A 36 8.50 31.92 5.76
C SER A 36 9.53 30.82 5.47
N ALA A 37 10.03 30.14 6.52
CA ALA A 37 10.98 29.02 6.40
C ALA A 37 10.39 27.79 5.67
N TYR A 38 9.08 27.59 5.72
CA TYR A 38 8.40 26.38 5.21
C TYR A 38 7.41 26.69 4.07
N LEU A 39 6.95 27.94 4.01
CA LEU A 39 5.82 28.37 3.18
C LEU A 39 5.98 28.01 1.69
N ARG A 40 7.16 28.27 1.09
CA ARG A 40 7.39 27.96 -0.34
C ARG A 40 7.11 26.50 -0.65
N GLU A 41 7.56 25.61 0.23
CA GLU A 41 7.40 24.18 0.03
C GLU A 41 5.96 23.70 0.17
N CYS A 42 5.21 24.31 1.11
CA CYS A 42 3.78 24.09 1.23
C CYS A 42 3.07 24.49 -0.06
N LEU A 43 3.27 25.74 -0.52
CA LEU A 43 2.63 26.28 -1.72
C LEU A 43 2.99 25.48 -2.98
N ASP A 44 4.27 25.12 -3.16
CA ASP A 44 4.74 24.30 -4.29
C ASP A 44 4.06 22.92 -4.29
N SER A 45 3.92 22.29 -3.11
CA SER A 45 3.28 20.97 -3.00
C SER A 45 1.81 21.01 -3.45
N VAL A 46 1.10 22.10 -3.16
CA VAL A 46 -0.29 22.32 -3.57
C VAL A 46 -0.38 22.64 -5.06
N LEU A 47 0.43 23.58 -5.55
CA LEU A 47 0.41 24.01 -6.95
C LEU A 47 0.85 22.90 -7.91
N SER A 48 1.62 21.92 -7.42
CA SER A 48 2.04 20.72 -8.16
C SER A 48 0.94 19.64 -8.32
N GLN A 49 -0.23 19.81 -7.71
CA GLN A 49 -1.38 18.88 -7.84
C GLN A 49 -2.10 19.03 -9.21
N GLY A 50 -1.35 19.11 -10.31
CA GLY A 50 -1.85 19.45 -11.65
C GLY A 50 -2.79 18.43 -12.31
N ASP A 51 -3.13 17.33 -11.62
CA ASP A 51 -4.13 16.35 -12.06
C ASP A 51 -5.57 16.77 -11.68
N VAL A 52 -5.73 17.85 -10.90
CA VAL A 52 -7.03 18.42 -10.49
C VAL A 52 -7.01 19.95 -10.56
N ALA A 53 -8.17 20.55 -10.84
CA ALA A 53 -8.31 22.01 -10.85
C ALA A 53 -8.33 22.54 -9.40
N VAL A 54 -7.29 23.28 -9.03
CA VAL A 54 -7.10 23.84 -7.68
C VAL A 54 -7.16 25.36 -7.73
N GLU A 55 -7.87 25.96 -6.78
CA GLU A 55 -7.59 27.32 -6.32
C GLU A 55 -6.85 27.25 -4.98
N LEU A 56 -5.90 28.16 -4.77
CA LEU A 56 -5.12 28.27 -3.53
C LEU A 56 -5.48 29.57 -2.83
N VAL A 57 -6.24 29.50 -1.74
CA VAL A 57 -6.66 30.65 -0.95
C VAL A 57 -5.76 30.74 0.29
N VAL A 58 -4.85 31.70 0.26
CA VAL A 58 -3.88 31.92 1.33
C VAL A 58 -4.27 33.14 2.14
N ILE A 59 -4.23 33.04 3.45
CA ILE A 59 -4.54 34.13 4.38
C ILE A 59 -3.32 34.40 5.25
N ASP A 60 -2.71 35.57 5.06
CA ASP A 60 -1.69 36.09 5.95
C ASP A 60 -2.35 36.73 7.18
N ASP A 61 -2.19 36.10 8.34
CA ASP A 61 -2.75 36.51 9.62
C ASP A 61 -1.82 37.49 10.34
N GLY A 62 -1.30 38.47 9.59
CA GLY A 62 -0.45 39.56 10.10
C GLY A 62 1.00 39.16 10.36
N SER A 63 1.63 38.41 9.44
CA SER A 63 3.04 38.02 9.58
C SER A 63 3.99 39.23 9.61
N THR A 64 5.06 39.10 10.38
CA THR A 64 6.14 40.09 10.52
C THR A 64 7.47 39.62 9.95
N ASP A 65 7.53 38.38 9.43
CA ASP A 65 8.69 37.81 8.75
C ASP A 65 8.61 37.99 7.22
N SER A 66 9.34 37.17 6.44
CA SER A 66 9.34 37.25 4.98
C SER A 66 8.11 36.59 4.30
N SER A 67 7.13 36.11 5.06
CA SER A 67 5.94 35.44 4.50
C SER A 67 5.16 36.33 3.53
N PRO A 68 4.87 37.62 3.84
CA PRO A 68 4.11 38.49 2.93
C PRO A 68 4.81 38.66 1.57
N THR A 69 6.13 38.77 1.57
CA THR A 69 6.94 38.87 0.34
C THR A 69 6.83 37.59 -0.50
N ILE A 70 6.94 36.42 0.14
CA ILE A 70 6.77 35.13 -0.54
C ILE A 70 5.38 35.05 -1.16
N LEU A 71 4.32 35.42 -0.42
CA LEU A 71 2.96 35.38 -0.93
C LEU A 71 2.74 36.30 -2.14
N ALA A 72 3.34 37.51 -2.12
CA ALA A 72 3.31 38.42 -3.26
C ALA A 72 3.95 37.81 -4.52
N ASP A 73 5.09 37.12 -4.38
CA ASP A 73 5.75 36.43 -5.49
C ASP A 73 4.84 35.35 -6.11
N TYR A 74 4.17 34.54 -5.29
CA TYR A 74 3.27 33.49 -5.76
C TYR A 74 2.00 34.03 -6.41
N ALA A 75 1.37 35.04 -5.82
CA ALA A 75 0.20 35.71 -6.42
C ALA A 75 0.53 36.37 -7.77
N ALA A 76 1.74 36.92 -7.93
CA ALA A 76 2.18 37.51 -9.19
C ALA A 76 2.48 36.45 -10.28
N SER A 77 2.94 35.27 -9.88
CA SER A 77 3.40 34.22 -10.81
C SER A 77 2.34 33.16 -11.17
N ASP A 78 1.36 32.92 -10.30
CA ASP A 78 0.32 31.91 -10.53
C ASP A 78 -1.08 32.44 -10.20
N ARG A 79 -1.94 32.55 -11.23
CA ARG A 79 -3.31 33.08 -11.12
C ARG A 79 -4.23 32.24 -10.25
N ARG A 80 -3.84 31.01 -9.89
CA ARG A 80 -4.60 30.15 -8.97
C ARG A 80 -4.46 30.62 -7.52
N VAL A 81 -3.47 31.46 -7.21
CA VAL A 81 -3.15 31.92 -5.86
C VAL A 81 -3.91 33.20 -5.55
N LYS A 82 -4.80 33.13 -4.56
CA LYS A 82 -5.54 34.26 -3.99
C LYS A 82 -4.99 34.53 -2.60
N VAL A 83 -4.33 35.68 -2.44
CA VAL A 83 -3.79 36.12 -1.14
C VAL A 83 -4.77 37.08 -0.49
N LEU A 84 -5.08 36.80 0.77
CA LEU A 84 -5.82 37.65 1.68
C LEU A 84 -4.88 38.05 2.82
N THR A 85 -5.15 39.18 3.46
CA THR A 85 -4.39 39.64 4.62
C THR A 85 -5.36 40.16 5.68
N GLN A 86 -5.06 39.87 6.94
CA GLN A 86 -5.79 40.39 8.09
C GLN A 86 -4.83 40.69 9.24
N THR A 87 -5.27 41.49 10.21
CA THR A 87 -4.57 41.59 11.49
C THR A 87 -4.68 40.25 12.22
N ASN A 88 -3.61 39.86 12.93
CA ASN A 88 -3.52 38.60 13.66
C ASN A 88 -4.73 38.36 14.56
N GLN A 89 -5.50 37.32 14.24
CA GLN A 89 -6.72 36.90 14.97
C GLN A 89 -6.71 35.39 15.30
N GLY A 90 -5.62 34.70 14.96
CA GLY A 90 -5.45 33.28 15.20
C GLY A 90 -5.91 32.41 14.04
N GLN A 91 -5.46 31.16 14.07
CA GLN A 91 -5.57 30.21 12.96
C GLN A 91 -7.03 29.92 12.56
N GLY A 92 -7.94 29.79 13.54
CA GLY A 92 -9.37 29.58 13.29
C GLY A 92 -10.03 30.72 12.52
N ALA A 93 -9.81 31.96 12.96
CA ALA A 93 -10.34 33.14 12.29
C ALA A 93 -9.78 33.28 10.87
N ALA A 94 -8.48 33.04 10.70
CA ALA A 94 -7.83 33.04 9.40
C ALA A 94 -8.46 31.99 8.46
N ARG A 95 -8.61 30.74 8.92
CA ARG A 95 -9.28 29.67 8.14
C ARG A 95 -10.73 30.04 7.77
N ASN A 96 -11.49 30.65 8.69
CA ASN A 96 -12.85 31.12 8.42
C ASN A 96 -12.89 32.19 7.31
N THR A 97 -12.01 33.20 7.39
CA THR A 97 -11.90 34.27 6.39
C THR A 97 -11.57 33.72 5.00
N ALA A 98 -10.61 32.79 4.94
CA ALA A 98 -10.21 32.15 3.69
C ALA A 98 -11.30 31.22 3.14
N ALA A 99 -11.95 30.41 3.98
CA ALA A 99 -13.04 29.52 3.57
C ALA A 99 -14.24 30.28 2.98
N LYS A 100 -14.59 31.46 3.53
CA LYS A 100 -15.63 32.35 2.97
C LYS A 100 -15.27 32.88 1.57
N SER A 101 -13.98 32.99 1.29
CA SER A 101 -13.44 33.48 0.02
C SER A 101 -13.23 32.38 -1.02
N ALA A 102 -13.39 31.12 -0.62
CA ALA A 102 -13.16 29.95 -1.43
C ALA A 102 -14.38 29.64 -2.33
N THR A 103 -14.13 29.21 -3.56
CA THR A 103 -15.18 28.98 -4.58
C THR A 103 -15.25 27.55 -5.12
N GLY A 104 -14.39 26.67 -4.60
CA GLY A 104 -14.30 25.28 -5.01
C GLY A 104 -15.46 24.41 -4.54
N GLU A 105 -15.75 23.36 -5.30
CA GLU A 105 -16.73 22.34 -4.93
C GLU A 105 -16.31 21.55 -3.67
N TYR A 106 -15.00 21.47 -3.44
CA TYR A 106 -14.41 20.86 -2.26
C TYR A 106 -13.49 21.85 -1.53
N LEU A 107 -13.46 21.77 -0.20
CA LEU A 107 -12.51 22.48 0.65
C LEU A 107 -11.44 21.51 1.16
N PHE A 108 -10.19 21.97 1.23
CA PHE A 108 -9.09 21.27 1.87
C PHE A 108 -8.27 22.26 2.69
N PHE A 109 -8.03 21.95 3.97
CA PHE A 109 -7.24 22.79 4.87
C PHE A 109 -5.84 22.20 5.04
N ILE A 110 -4.80 23.02 4.86
CA ILE A 110 -3.40 22.63 5.06
C ILE A 110 -2.66 23.74 5.80
N ASP A 111 -1.80 23.35 6.73
CA ASP A 111 -0.96 24.28 7.48
C ASP A 111 0.25 24.71 6.64
N SER A 112 0.69 25.96 6.84
CA SER A 112 1.73 26.58 6.01
C SER A 112 3.12 25.99 6.17
N ASP A 113 3.32 25.10 7.14
CA ASP A 113 4.54 24.30 7.33
C ASP A 113 4.44 22.88 6.78
N ASP A 114 3.25 22.43 6.37
CA ASP A 114 2.99 21.08 5.89
C ASP A 114 3.05 20.96 4.37
N ARG A 115 2.85 19.74 3.84
CA ARG A 115 2.87 19.47 2.40
C ARG A 115 1.82 18.45 1.98
N LEU A 116 1.53 18.41 0.68
CA LEU A 116 0.73 17.37 0.06
C LEU A 116 1.58 16.30 -0.63
N PRO A 117 1.24 15.01 -0.45
CA PRO A 117 1.74 13.94 -1.33
C PRO A 117 1.32 14.20 -2.78
N LYS A 118 2.13 13.72 -3.73
CA LYS A 118 1.79 13.79 -5.16
C LYS A 118 0.46 13.10 -5.43
N LYS A 119 -0.44 13.76 -6.17
CA LYS A 119 -1.76 13.25 -6.58
C LYS A 119 -2.75 13.01 -5.44
N ALA A 120 -2.47 13.48 -4.23
CA ALA A 120 -3.36 13.31 -3.08
C ALA A 120 -4.77 13.87 -3.39
N LEU A 121 -4.86 15.12 -3.84
CA LEU A 121 -6.15 15.77 -4.12
C LEU A 121 -6.91 15.07 -5.26
N ALA A 122 -6.23 14.67 -6.33
CA ALA A 122 -6.86 13.97 -7.44
C ALA A 122 -7.48 12.63 -7.00
N ARG A 123 -6.78 11.89 -6.12
CA ARG A 123 -7.30 10.64 -5.54
C ARG A 123 -8.49 10.91 -4.62
N MET A 124 -8.39 11.90 -3.74
CA MET A 124 -9.47 12.23 -2.81
C MET A 124 -10.73 12.67 -3.56
N VAL A 125 -10.60 13.51 -4.58
CA VAL A 125 -11.71 13.90 -5.45
C VAL A 125 -12.30 12.69 -6.16
N ALA A 126 -11.49 11.81 -6.76
CA ALA A 126 -12.00 10.62 -7.43
C ALA A 126 -12.81 9.71 -6.48
N ALA A 127 -12.38 9.60 -5.23
CA ALA A 127 -13.08 8.87 -4.19
C ALA A 127 -14.39 9.56 -3.78
N ALA A 128 -14.36 10.88 -3.58
CA ALA A 128 -15.54 11.68 -3.25
C ALA A 128 -16.61 11.57 -4.34
N GLU A 129 -16.23 11.69 -5.61
CA GLU A 129 -17.13 11.59 -6.76
C GLU A 129 -17.71 10.20 -6.92
N LYS A 130 -16.89 9.15 -6.77
CA LYS A 130 -17.32 7.75 -6.92
C LYS A 130 -18.40 7.38 -5.89
N HIS A 131 -18.29 7.90 -4.68
CA HIS A 131 -19.14 7.51 -3.55
C HIS A 131 -20.14 8.60 -3.15
N HIS A 132 -20.14 9.76 -3.83
CA HIS A 132 -20.89 10.95 -3.42
C HIS A 132 -20.65 11.35 -1.96
N ALA A 133 -19.44 11.12 -1.45
CA ALA A 133 -19.12 11.32 -0.04
C ALA A 133 -19.04 12.81 0.33
N ASP A 134 -19.39 13.11 1.57
CA ASP A 134 -19.26 14.43 2.19
C ASP A 134 -17.83 14.69 2.66
N ILE A 135 -17.18 13.64 3.16
CA ILE A 135 -15.81 13.69 3.69
C ILE A 135 -14.97 12.59 3.05
N VAL A 136 -13.79 12.95 2.55
CA VAL A 136 -12.72 11.99 2.24
C VAL A 136 -11.54 12.26 3.14
N MET A 137 -11.03 11.21 3.77
CA MET A 137 -9.91 11.28 4.71
C MET A 137 -8.91 10.14 4.48
N GLY A 138 -7.70 10.31 5.00
CA GLY A 138 -6.65 9.29 4.90
C GLY A 138 -5.54 9.51 5.93
N PRO A 139 -4.51 8.66 5.94
CA PRO A 139 -3.43 8.76 6.90
C PRO A 139 -2.63 10.04 6.71
N LEU A 140 -2.18 10.60 7.83
CA LEU A 140 -1.22 11.70 7.85
C LEU A 140 0.18 11.10 8.01
N ALA A 141 1.05 11.30 7.02
CA ALA A 141 2.45 10.93 7.16
C ALA A 141 3.19 12.03 7.91
N ARG A 142 3.96 11.69 8.93
CA ARG A 142 4.89 12.62 9.58
C ARG A 142 6.20 12.68 8.81
N PHE A 143 6.85 13.83 8.81
CA PHE A 143 8.19 13.96 8.26
C PHE A 143 9.04 14.99 9.01
N THR A 144 10.36 14.79 8.93
CA THR A 144 11.42 15.73 9.31
C THR A 144 12.35 15.93 8.12
N SER A 145 13.42 16.70 8.28
CA SER A 145 14.50 16.79 7.29
C SER A 145 15.15 15.45 6.90
N VAL A 146 15.07 14.42 7.75
CA VAL A 146 15.81 13.14 7.57
C VAL A 146 14.92 11.91 7.37
N ARG A 147 13.62 11.97 7.73
CA ARG A 147 12.74 10.80 7.69
C ARG A 147 11.30 11.19 7.39
N LYS A 148 10.58 10.29 6.72
CA LYS A 148 9.12 10.29 6.58
C LYS A 148 8.54 8.95 7.04
N TRP A 149 7.41 8.96 7.75
CA TRP A 149 6.72 7.75 8.21
C TRP A 149 5.23 7.99 8.45
N VAL A 150 4.41 6.94 8.39
CA VAL A 150 3.01 7.02 8.83
C VAL A 150 2.96 6.57 10.29
N PRO A 151 2.38 7.35 11.21
CA PRO A 151 2.16 6.91 12.59
C PRO A 151 1.32 5.64 12.63
N ARG A 152 1.60 4.75 13.58
CA ARG A 152 0.93 3.45 13.71
C ARG A 152 -0.60 3.59 13.72
N TRP A 153 -1.14 4.52 14.52
CA TRP A 153 -2.57 4.79 14.58
C TRP A 153 -3.15 5.18 13.22
N GLY A 154 -2.40 5.91 12.39
CA GLY A 154 -2.84 6.35 11.06
C GLY A 154 -2.92 5.17 10.10
N SER A 155 -1.92 4.28 10.12
CA SER A 155 -1.93 3.04 9.33
C SER A 155 -3.03 2.07 9.77
N GLU A 156 -3.28 1.96 11.08
CA GLU A 156 -4.35 1.12 11.64
C GLU A 156 -5.74 1.65 11.25
N LEU A 157 -5.93 2.95 11.39
CA LEU A 157 -7.21 3.59 11.15
C LEU A 157 -7.58 3.62 9.66
N HIS A 158 -6.58 3.82 8.82
CA HIS A 158 -6.72 3.96 7.37
C HIS A 158 -6.06 2.80 6.62
N ARG A 159 -6.44 1.57 6.96
CA ARG A 159 -5.81 0.35 6.44
C ARG A 159 -6.11 0.03 4.97
N SER A 160 -7.28 0.42 4.49
CA SER A 160 -7.75 0.13 3.13
C SER A 160 -8.77 1.17 2.69
N ASP A 161 -8.94 1.30 1.37
CA ASP A 161 -9.96 2.18 0.79
C ASP A 161 -11.35 1.64 1.13
N GLN A 162 -12.10 2.38 1.93
CA GLN A 162 -13.43 2.00 2.41
C GLN A 162 -14.37 3.19 2.41
N TYR A 163 -15.65 2.93 2.10
CA TYR A 163 -16.74 3.88 2.20
C TYR A 163 -17.64 3.47 3.36
N PHE A 164 -18.07 4.47 4.13
CA PHE A 164 -19.00 4.32 5.24
C PHE A 164 -20.15 5.32 5.05
N ALA A 165 -21.39 4.88 5.24
CA ALA A 165 -22.55 5.75 5.09
C ALA A 165 -22.64 6.80 6.21
N SER A 166 -22.10 6.48 7.40
CA SER A 166 -21.98 7.40 8.53
C SER A 166 -20.83 6.98 9.44
N LEU A 167 -20.46 7.84 10.39
CA LEU A 167 -19.43 7.52 11.38
C LEU A 167 -19.80 6.33 12.26
N SER A 168 -21.08 6.01 12.46
CA SER A 168 -21.51 4.89 13.30
C SER A 168 -21.08 3.52 12.77
N GLU A 169 -20.85 3.38 11.45
CA GLU A 169 -20.32 2.16 10.85
C GLU A 169 -18.83 1.93 11.17
N ARG A 170 -18.10 3.02 11.47
CA ARG A 170 -16.69 2.98 11.88
C ARG A 170 -16.36 4.10 12.88
N PRO A 171 -16.82 3.99 14.15
CA PRO A 171 -16.68 5.05 15.14
C PRO A 171 -15.23 5.48 15.39
N GLU A 172 -14.26 4.58 15.19
CA GLU A 172 -12.84 4.85 15.37
C GLU A 172 -12.29 5.86 14.38
N LEU A 173 -12.98 6.19 13.27
CA LEU A 173 -12.54 7.28 12.38
C LEU A 173 -12.49 8.63 13.10
N VAL A 174 -13.27 8.79 14.18
CA VAL A 174 -13.24 9.99 15.02
C VAL A 174 -11.84 10.28 15.55
N ARG A 175 -10.97 9.26 15.75
CA ARG A 175 -9.59 9.44 16.23
C ARG A 175 -8.76 10.39 15.37
N ASN A 176 -9.09 10.54 14.09
CA ASN A 176 -8.51 11.54 13.20
C ASN A 176 -9.42 12.78 13.10
N PHE A 177 -9.62 13.48 14.22
CA PHE A 177 -10.43 14.71 14.28
C PHE A 177 -9.64 16.00 13.98
N TYR A 178 -8.55 15.93 13.23
CA TYR A 178 -7.76 17.12 12.84
C TYR A 178 -8.31 17.77 11.56
N ALA A 179 -8.18 19.09 11.36
CA ALA A 179 -8.59 19.70 10.09
C ALA A 179 -7.80 19.16 8.88
N ALA A 180 -6.53 18.85 9.13
CA ALA A 180 -5.63 18.23 8.15
C ALA A 180 -6.17 16.88 7.63
N SER A 181 -5.70 16.49 6.45
CA SER A 181 -6.02 15.21 5.78
C SER A 181 -7.49 15.01 5.38
N LYS A 182 -8.28 16.08 5.25
CA LYS A 182 -9.71 16.01 4.91
C LYS A 182 -10.05 16.84 3.69
N LEU A 183 -10.68 16.18 2.72
CA LEU A 183 -11.38 16.85 1.63
C LEU A 183 -12.85 16.88 1.99
N LEU A 184 -13.40 18.09 2.09
CA LEU A 184 -14.77 18.35 2.53
C LEU A 184 -15.60 18.83 1.34
N ARG A 185 -16.76 18.23 1.09
CA ARG A 185 -17.71 18.75 0.10
C ARG A 185 -18.23 20.11 0.58
N ARG A 186 -18.14 21.14 -0.26
CA ARG A 186 -18.52 22.53 0.07
C ARG A 186 -19.98 22.64 0.51
N SER A 187 -20.89 22.00 -0.23
CA SER A 187 -22.32 22.02 0.09
C SER A 187 -22.62 21.41 1.46
N PHE A 188 -21.91 20.34 1.83
CA PHE A 188 -22.01 19.74 3.16
C PHE A 188 -21.45 20.68 4.23
N TRP A 189 -20.25 21.23 4.03
CA TRP A 189 -19.68 22.21 4.95
C TRP A 189 -20.63 23.37 5.22
N ASP A 190 -21.24 23.94 4.17
CA ASP A 190 -22.21 25.05 4.33
C ASP A 190 -23.46 24.63 5.09
N ALA A 191 -24.04 23.48 4.74
CA ALA A 191 -25.23 22.97 5.39
C ALA A 191 -25.00 22.64 6.88
N ALA A 192 -23.81 22.11 7.20
CA ALA A 192 -23.37 21.83 8.56
C ALA A 192 -22.94 23.10 9.33
N GLY A 193 -23.00 24.29 8.73
CA GLY A 193 -22.52 25.52 9.38
C GLY A 193 -21.05 25.46 9.76
N GLY A 194 -20.21 24.90 8.90
CA GLY A 194 -18.77 24.72 9.15
C GLY A 194 -18.08 26.05 9.42
N ALA A 195 -17.55 26.19 10.64
CA ALA A 195 -16.78 27.35 11.08
C ALA A 195 -15.87 26.94 12.25
N PHE A 196 -14.61 27.36 12.19
CA PHE A 196 -13.66 27.17 13.28
C PHE A 196 -13.98 28.13 14.42
N ARG A 197 -13.75 27.68 15.66
CA ARG A 197 -13.83 28.57 16.84
C ARG A 197 -12.70 29.58 16.78
N GLU A 198 -13.01 30.84 17.07
CA GLU A 198 -12.04 31.94 17.03
C GLU A 198 -11.49 32.23 18.43
N GLY A 199 -10.26 32.77 18.52
CA GLY A 199 -9.62 33.12 19.79
C GLY A 199 -9.19 31.93 20.66
N VAL A 200 -9.19 30.71 20.13
CA VAL A 200 -8.75 29.49 20.83
C VAL A 200 -7.72 28.73 19.99
N VAL A 201 -6.93 27.88 20.66
CA VAL A 201 -6.04 26.90 20.04
C VAL A 201 -6.74 25.53 20.03
N TYR A 202 -6.39 24.64 19.10
CA TYR A 202 -7.09 23.37 18.88
C TYR A 202 -8.55 23.56 18.47
N GLU A 203 -8.79 24.63 17.70
CA GLU A 203 -10.10 25.04 17.21
C GLU A 203 -10.72 24.05 16.24
N ASP A 204 -9.90 23.18 15.65
CA ASP A 204 -10.30 22.18 14.67
C ASP A 204 -10.94 20.95 15.30
N GLN A 205 -10.42 20.48 16.45
CA GLN A 205 -10.83 19.19 17.02
C GLN A 205 -12.34 19.09 17.30
N PRO A 206 -13.00 20.10 17.93
CA PRO A 206 -14.44 20.04 18.14
C PRO A 206 -15.23 20.12 16.83
N LEU A 207 -14.83 21.02 15.91
CA LEU A 207 -15.50 21.19 14.62
C LEU A 207 -15.44 19.91 13.78
N VAL A 208 -14.26 19.33 13.64
CA VAL A 208 -14.06 18.15 12.80
C VAL A 208 -14.75 16.93 13.41
N THR A 209 -14.74 16.79 14.74
CA THR A 209 -15.51 15.73 15.41
C THR A 209 -17.00 15.83 15.06
N ARG A 210 -17.57 17.04 15.15
CA ARG A 210 -18.95 17.33 14.76
C ARG A 210 -19.21 17.03 13.27
N LEU A 211 -18.37 17.53 12.37
CA LEU A 211 -18.51 17.28 10.93
C LEU A 211 -18.43 15.78 10.58
N LEU A 212 -17.59 15.00 11.27
CA LEU A 212 -17.54 13.54 11.07
C LEU A 212 -18.84 12.87 11.50
N ILE A 213 -19.47 13.35 12.58
CA ILE A 213 -20.75 12.81 13.08
C ILE A 213 -21.90 13.14 12.12
N GLU A 214 -21.93 14.37 11.59
CA GLU A 214 -23.01 14.86 10.72
C GLU A 214 -22.91 14.40 9.25
N ALA A 215 -21.76 13.88 8.83
CA ALA A 215 -21.51 13.52 7.42
C ALA A 215 -22.35 12.31 6.95
N ASN A 216 -22.95 12.44 5.77
CA ASN A 216 -23.66 11.37 5.07
C ASN A 216 -22.76 10.79 3.96
N GLY A 217 -21.77 10.01 4.39
CA GLY A 217 -20.78 9.40 3.50
C GLY A 217 -19.36 9.85 3.83
N ILE A 218 -18.56 8.90 4.30
CA ILE A 218 -17.16 9.08 4.65
C ILE A 218 -16.33 8.07 3.86
N VAL A 219 -15.33 8.54 3.11
CA VAL A 219 -14.33 7.65 2.51
C VAL A 219 -13.03 7.73 3.28
N SER A 220 -12.55 6.57 3.73
CA SER A 220 -11.21 6.38 4.29
C SER A 220 -10.30 5.80 3.22
N LEU A 221 -9.21 6.49 2.87
CA LEU A 221 -8.21 6.04 1.89
C LEU A 221 -7.00 5.42 2.55
N ALA A 222 -6.35 4.44 1.92
CA ALA A 222 -5.23 3.70 2.48
C ALA A 222 -3.88 4.40 2.39
N ASP A 223 -3.61 5.14 1.30
CA ASP A 223 -2.32 5.83 1.16
C ASP A 223 -2.40 7.22 1.78
N PRO A 224 -1.26 7.72 2.31
CA PRO A 224 -1.22 9.05 2.92
C PRO A 224 -1.73 10.13 1.97
N VAL A 225 -2.57 11.01 2.51
CA VAL A 225 -3.14 12.17 1.78
C VAL A 225 -2.60 13.51 2.30
N TYR A 226 -1.74 13.46 3.31
CA TYR A 226 -1.19 14.64 3.97
C TYR A 226 0.23 14.34 4.50
N GLU A 227 1.13 15.31 4.43
CA GLU A 227 2.46 15.25 5.03
C GLU A 227 2.58 16.32 6.11
N TRP A 228 2.59 15.89 7.37
CA TRP A 228 2.71 16.72 8.58
C TRP A 228 4.18 16.87 8.96
N ARG A 229 4.70 18.10 8.96
CA ARG A 229 6.05 18.42 9.41
C ARG A 229 6.15 18.38 10.94
N LEU A 230 7.09 17.62 11.45
CA LEU A 230 7.59 17.83 12.81
C LEU A 230 8.76 18.82 12.74
N ARG A 231 8.61 19.96 13.41
CA ARG A 231 9.64 21.00 13.40
C ARG A 231 10.76 20.60 14.35
N GLU A 232 12.00 20.65 13.87
CA GLU A 232 13.18 20.29 14.63
C GLU A 232 13.41 21.23 15.83
N ASP A 233 13.01 22.50 15.71
CA ASP A 233 13.05 23.49 16.78
C ASP A 233 11.91 23.35 17.81
N GLN A 234 11.00 22.40 17.58
CA GLN A 234 9.80 22.17 18.38
C GLN A 234 8.87 23.39 18.51
N SER A 235 8.92 24.36 17.60
CA SER A 235 8.09 25.58 17.65
C SER A 235 6.62 25.36 17.30
N SER A 236 6.23 24.16 16.87
CA SER A 236 4.83 23.84 16.56
C SER A 236 3.99 23.83 17.84
N THR A 237 2.77 24.37 17.76
CA THR A 237 1.76 24.29 18.82
C THR A 237 1.57 22.86 19.33
N SER A 238 1.49 21.89 18.41
CA SER A 238 1.29 20.47 18.76
C SER A 238 2.45 19.83 19.53
N GLN A 239 3.60 20.51 19.62
CA GLN A 239 4.81 20.09 20.33
C GLN A 239 4.99 20.82 21.69
N GLN A 240 4.02 21.62 22.14
CA GLN A 240 4.10 22.43 23.37
C GLN A 240 3.51 21.74 24.62
N THR A 241 3.45 20.40 24.66
CA THR A 241 2.83 19.65 25.77
C THR A 241 3.52 19.83 27.13
N HIS A 242 4.65 20.54 27.17
CA HIS A 242 5.36 20.92 28.38
C HIS A 242 4.84 22.22 29.02
N THR A 243 3.91 22.93 28.38
CA THR A 243 3.38 24.20 28.91
C THR A 243 1.97 24.02 29.50
N ILE A 244 1.67 24.76 30.58
CA ILE A 244 0.32 24.79 31.17
C ILE A 244 -0.68 25.41 30.18
N ALA A 245 -0.27 26.41 29.40
CA ALA A 245 -1.12 27.05 28.40
C ALA A 245 -1.62 26.06 27.33
N ASP A 246 -0.74 25.18 26.85
CA ASP A 246 -1.12 24.11 25.91
C ASP A 246 -2.10 23.11 26.53
N LEU A 247 -1.82 22.67 27.76
CA LEU A 247 -2.68 21.76 28.52
C LEU A 247 -4.10 22.35 28.70
N GLN A 248 -4.19 23.62 29.10
CA GLN A 248 -5.46 24.32 29.26
C GLN A 248 -6.19 24.49 27.93
N ALA A 249 -5.48 24.89 26.86
CA ALA A 249 -6.09 25.05 25.55
C ALA A 249 -6.67 23.72 25.02
N ARG A 250 -5.96 22.62 25.23
CA ARG A 250 -6.45 21.30 24.82
C ARG A 250 -7.63 20.81 25.66
N ALA A 251 -7.63 21.07 26.96
CA ALA A 251 -8.77 20.78 27.83
C ALA A 251 -10.03 21.54 27.37
N LEU A 252 -9.90 22.80 26.96
CA LEU A 252 -11.01 23.59 26.40
C LEU A 252 -11.56 23.00 25.10
N ALA A 253 -10.73 22.35 24.28
CA ALA A 253 -11.19 21.62 23.09
C ALA A 253 -11.91 20.32 23.46
N TRP A 254 -11.41 19.58 24.46
CA TRP A 254 -12.07 18.37 24.96
C TRP A 254 -13.45 18.68 25.54
N TRP A 255 -13.57 19.68 26.42
CA TRP A 255 -14.84 20.04 27.02
C TRP A 255 -15.85 20.53 25.98
N ALA A 256 -15.44 21.34 25.01
CA ALA A 256 -16.33 21.75 23.93
C ALA A 256 -16.85 20.56 23.08
N THR A 257 -16.06 19.50 22.95
CA THR A 257 -16.51 18.28 22.26
C THR A 257 -17.48 17.47 23.12
N LEU A 258 -17.24 17.42 24.44
CA LEU A 258 -18.15 16.77 25.40
C LEU A 258 -19.49 17.50 25.51
N ASP A 259 -19.48 18.84 25.49
CA ASP A 259 -20.69 19.66 25.48
C ASP A 259 -21.54 19.33 24.24
N TYR A 260 -20.91 19.22 23.05
CA TYR A 260 -21.59 18.79 21.83
C TYR A 260 -22.19 17.39 21.94
N PHE A 261 -21.47 16.41 22.52
CA PHE A 261 -22.02 15.06 22.74
C PHE A 261 -23.23 15.06 23.68
N ALA A 262 -23.28 15.97 24.65
CA ALA A 262 -24.41 16.09 25.57
C ALA A 262 -25.65 16.70 24.90
N GLU A 263 -25.47 17.57 23.90
CA GLU A 263 -26.55 18.26 23.20
C GLU A 263 -27.17 17.43 22.05
N ASP A 264 -26.36 16.67 21.31
CA ASP A 264 -26.77 16.09 20.01
C ASP A 264 -27.23 14.62 20.06
N GLY A 265 -27.23 13.99 21.25
CA GLY A 265 -27.61 12.57 21.38
C GLY A 265 -26.67 11.62 20.61
N THR A 266 -25.39 11.99 20.51
CA THR A 266 -24.37 11.24 19.75
C THR A 266 -24.35 9.76 20.12
N PRO A 267 -24.32 8.84 19.14
CA PRO A 267 -24.24 7.40 19.40
C PRO A 267 -23.07 7.03 20.30
N GLU A 268 -23.35 6.19 21.31
CA GLU A 268 -22.37 5.82 22.33
C GLU A 268 -21.05 5.23 21.80
N PRO A 269 -21.04 4.39 20.74
CA PRO A 269 -19.77 3.90 20.17
C PRO A 269 -18.82 5.02 19.71
N ILE A 270 -19.36 6.15 19.24
CA ILE A 270 -18.56 7.31 18.78
C ILE A 270 -17.95 8.02 19.99
N ARG A 271 -18.75 8.28 21.02
CA ARG A 271 -18.26 8.87 22.27
C ARG A 271 -17.18 8.00 22.91
N THR A 272 -17.40 6.68 22.93
CA THR A 272 -16.41 5.71 23.42
C THR A 272 -15.08 5.80 22.65
N ALA A 273 -15.14 5.80 21.31
CA ALA A 273 -13.94 5.86 20.47
C ALA A 273 -13.16 7.19 20.63
N TRP A 274 -13.89 8.30 20.85
CA TRP A 274 -13.30 9.60 21.11
C TRP A 274 -12.62 9.66 22.48
N LEU A 275 -13.31 9.21 23.54
CA LEU A 275 -12.76 9.16 24.91
C LEU A 275 -11.54 8.24 24.99
N ASP A 276 -11.55 7.10 24.30
CA ASP A 276 -10.36 6.24 24.18
C ASP A 276 -9.17 7.03 23.62
N THR A 277 -9.37 7.87 22.61
CA THR A 277 -8.28 8.69 22.04
C THR A 277 -7.75 9.70 23.04
N VAL A 278 -8.64 10.38 23.76
CA VAL A 278 -8.27 11.38 24.77
C VAL A 278 -7.43 10.72 25.86
N TYR A 279 -7.94 9.65 26.49
CA TYR A 279 -7.23 8.96 27.57
C TYR A 279 -5.96 8.24 27.11
N ARG A 280 -6.04 7.45 26.02
CA ARG A 280 -4.93 6.62 25.54
C ARG A 280 -3.79 7.45 24.95
N THR A 281 -4.12 8.53 24.27
CA THR A 281 -3.15 9.26 23.45
C THR A 281 -2.86 10.63 24.04
N HIS A 282 -3.87 11.49 24.22
CA HIS A 282 -3.60 12.89 24.50
C HIS A 282 -3.25 13.14 25.96
N VAL A 283 -3.99 12.57 26.93
CA VAL A 283 -3.65 12.70 28.35
C VAL A 283 -2.27 12.11 28.64
N HIS A 284 -1.94 11.00 27.99
CA HIS A 284 -0.61 10.41 28.06
C HIS A 284 0.52 11.38 27.65
N TRP A 285 0.34 12.23 26.64
CA TRP A 285 1.37 13.20 26.25
C TRP A 285 1.71 14.19 27.39
N TYR A 286 0.74 14.52 28.23
CA TYR A 286 0.97 15.38 29.39
C TYR A 286 1.54 14.63 30.58
N LEU A 287 1.19 13.35 30.76
CA LEU A 287 1.80 12.47 31.77
C LEU A 287 3.28 12.16 31.48
N ASP A 288 3.66 12.10 30.20
CA ASP A 288 5.05 11.87 29.76
C ASP A 288 5.86 13.18 29.59
N SER A 289 5.25 14.32 29.88
CA SER A 289 5.88 15.62 29.77
C SER A 289 6.99 15.81 30.81
N ALA A 290 8.06 16.53 30.46
CA ALA A 290 9.12 16.86 31.42
C ALA A 290 8.60 17.75 32.57
N SER A 291 7.61 18.61 32.29
CA SER A 291 6.99 19.50 33.28
C SER A 291 6.12 18.78 34.29
N ILE A 292 5.91 17.46 34.15
CA ILE A 292 5.15 16.69 35.12
C ILE A 292 5.78 16.72 36.52
N VAL A 293 7.07 17.07 36.64
CA VAL A 293 7.76 17.24 37.93
C VAL A 293 7.33 18.49 38.69
N GLU A 294 6.73 19.47 38.00
CA GLU A 294 6.32 20.75 38.59
C GLU A 294 4.94 20.63 39.24
N ALA A 295 4.83 21.07 40.50
CA ALA A 295 3.60 20.94 41.29
C ALA A 295 2.38 21.65 40.67
N ASP A 296 2.59 22.84 40.10
CA ASP A 296 1.50 23.60 39.45
C ASP A 296 0.99 22.89 38.19
N TYR A 297 1.90 22.32 37.40
CA TYR A 297 1.55 21.56 36.19
C TYR A 297 0.80 20.27 36.56
N TRP A 298 1.28 19.56 37.59
CA TRP A 298 0.61 18.39 38.17
C TRP A 298 -0.81 18.71 38.62
N ALA A 299 -0.99 19.77 39.41
CA ALA A 299 -2.30 20.19 39.92
C ALA A 299 -3.29 20.51 38.78
N GLN A 300 -2.82 21.22 37.74
CA GLN A 300 -3.62 21.54 36.55
C GLN A 300 -4.04 20.29 35.78
N LEU A 301 -3.11 19.35 35.54
CA LEU A 301 -3.43 18.10 34.85
C LEU A 301 -4.46 17.28 35.64
N ARG A 302 -4.31 17.22 36.98
CA ARG A 302 -5.22 16.50 37.86
C ARG A 302 -6.63 17.09 37.80
N GLU A 303 -6.76 18.41 37.89
CA GLU A 303 -8.05 19.10 37.78
C GLU A 303 -8.74 18.83 36.43
N ILE A 304 -7.97 18.91 35.34
CA ILE A 304 -8.49 18.69 33.99
C ILE A 304 -8.98 17.24 33.81
N VAL A 305 -8.18 16.26 34.23
CA VAL A 305 -8.51 14.84 34.09
C VAL A 305 -9.68 14.46 34.99
N ALA A 306 -9.81 15.05 36.18
CA ALA A 306 -10.94 14.82 37.07
C ALA A 306 -12.29 15.27 36.48
N ARG A 307 -12.28 16.18 35.50
CA ARG A 307 -13.47 16.63 34.76
C ARG A 307 -13.79 15.79 33.53
N LEU A 308 -12.91 14.86 33.12
CA LEU A 308 -13.19 13.95 32.03
C LEU A 308 -14.08 12.79 32.52
N PRO A 309 -15.11 12.39 31.77
CA PRO A 309 -16.09 11.41 32.23
C PRO A 309 -15.59 9.97 32.05
N GLU A 310 -16.13 9.06 32.87
CA GLU A 310 -16.01 7.60 32.68
C GLU A 310 -14.57 7.04 32.85
N LEU A 311 -13.64 7.74 33.52
CA LEU A 311 -12.27 7.26 33.71
C LEU A 311 -12.19 5.80 34.19
N ASP A 312 -13.01 5.39 35.17
CA ASP A 312 -13.04 4.01 35.69
C ASP A 312 -13.38 2.96 34.64
N ARG A 313 -14.22 3.31 33.66
CA ARG A 313 -14.55 2.43 32.54
C ARG A 313 -13.37 2.26 31.58
N PHE A 314 -12.55 3.31 31.41
CA PHE A 314 -11.43 3.30 30.47
C PHE A 314 -10.13 2.75 31.08
N LEU A 315 -9.89 2.89 32.38
CA LEU A 315 -8.66 2.41 33.04
C LEU A 315 -8.28 0.97 32.64
N PRO A 316 -9.19 -0.03 32.64
CA PRO A 316 -8.85 -1.40 32.23
C PRO A 316 -8.52 -1.57 30.74
N LEU A 317 -8.95 -0.63 29.89
CA LEU A 317 -8.76 -0.68 28.43
C LEU A 317 -7.44 -0.05 27.99
N LEU A 318 -6.82 0.75 28.86
CA LEU A 318 -5.59 1.46 28.58
C LEU A 318 -4.36 0.55 28.73
N PRO A 319 -3.25 0.84 28.03
CA PRO A 319 -1.98 0.17 28.30
C PRO A 319 -1.61 0.33 29.78
N SER A 320 -1.13 -0.73 30.41
CA SER A 320 -0.98 -0.82 31.87
C SER A 320 -0.17 0.32 32.48
N ALA A 321 0.94 0.72 31.84
CA ALA A 321 1.72 1.88 32.27
C ALA A 321 0.91 3.18 32.32
N LYS A 322 0.04 3.41 31.34
CA LYS A 322 -0.82 4.61 31.26
C LYS A 322 -1.96 4.56 32.26
N ALA A 323 -2.60 3.40 32.40
CA ALA A 323 -3.63 3.18 33.42
C ALA A 323 -3.09 3.44 34.83
N PHE A 324 -1.91 2.91 35.12
CA PHE A 324 -1.24 3.12 36.40
C PHE A 324 -0.87 4.59 36.63
N SER A 325 -0.35 5.28 35.62
CA SER A 325 -0.07 6.72 35.72
C SER A 325 -1.32 7.57 36.00
N LEU A 326 -2.48 7.20 35.43
CA LEU A 326 -3.75 7.88 35.69
C LEU A 326 -4.29 7.60 37.10
N GLU A 327 -4.05 6.40 37.65
CA GLU A 327 -4.39 6.09 39.04
C GLU A 327 -3.55 6.90 40.01
N LEU A 328 -2.22 6.99 39.78
CA LEU A 328 -1.35 7.86 40.59
C LEU A 328 -1.78 9.32 40.52
N LEU A 329 -2.17 9.80 39.33
CA LEU A 329 -2.75 11.13 39.15
C LEU A 329 -4.03 11.32 40.00
N ARG A 330 -4.94 10.35 39.95
CA ARG A 330 -6.20 10.38 40.71
C ARG A 330 -5.99 10.31 42.22
N GLU A 331 -5.01 9.54 42.68
CA GLU A 331 -4.65 9.36 44.09
C GLU A 331 -3.77 10.49 44.63
N ASP A 332 -3.44 11.49 43.80
CA ASP A 332 -2.54 12.59 44.12
C ASP A 332 -1.12 12.14 44.53
N ARG A 333 -0.64 11.06 43.93
CA ARG A 333 0.67 10.45 44.19
C ARG A 333 1.74 10.96 43.23
N HIS A 334 2.06 12.25 43.35
CA HIS A 334 2.96 12.96 42.44
C HIS A 334 4.39 12.38 42.40
N ASP A 335 5.03 12.23 43.56
CA ASP A 335 6.40 11.70 43.67
C ASP A 335 6.53 10.29 43.08
N ASP A 336 5.50 9.46 43.27
CA ASP A 336 5.46 8.12 42.71
C ASP A 336 5.35 8.14 41.18
N LEU A 337 4.59 9.09 40.60
CA LEU A 337 4.53 9.23 39.15
C LEU A 337 5.88 9.72 38.60
N VAL A 338 6.51 10.70 39.25
CA VAL A 338 7.82 11.22 38.84
C VAL A 338 8.85 10.10 38.85
N ARG A 339 8.95 9.36 39.96
CA ARG A 339 9.82 8.20 40.07
C ARG A 339 9.49 7.14 39.01
N TRP A 340 8.20 6.84 38.80
CA TRP A 340 7.75 5.91 37.77
C TRP A 340 8.24 6.32 36.38
N ARG A 341 8.16 7.61 36.05
CA ARG A 341 8.62 8.16 34.77
C ARG A 341 10.13 8.12 34.63
N GLU A 342 10.89 8.46 35.67
CA GLU A 342 12.37 8.36 35.68
C GLU A 342 12.87 6.93 35.44
N LEU A 343 12.08 5.94 35.81
CA LEU A 343 12.31 4.52 35.54
C LEU A 343 11.87 4.08 34.13
N GLY A 344 11.51 5.01 33.26
CA GLY A 344 11.12 4.71 31.88
C GLY A 344 9.70 4.16 31.74
N ALA A 345 8.77 4.60 32.58
CA ALA A 345 7.35 4.22 32.60
C ALA A 345 6.71 3.87 31.24
N PHE A 346 6.96 4.73 30.24
CA PHE A 346 6.33 4.69 28.93
C PHE A 346 7.24 4.11 27.85
N GLU A 347 8.48 3.75 28.18
CA GLU A 347 9.37 3.06 27.27
C GLU A 347 8.86 1.63 27.05
N PRO A 348 8.74 1.18 25.78
CA PRO A 348 8.39 -0.21 25.49
C PRO A 348 9.37 -1.21 26.13
N ALA A 349 10.62 -0.79 26.33
CA ALA A 349 11.70 -1.51 27.00
C ALA A 349 11.34 -1.96 28.43
N GLN A 350 10.50 -1.18 29.11
CA GLN A 350 10.23 -1.33 30.54
C GLN A 350 8.94 -2.12 30.83
N GLN A 351 8.26 -2.61 29.80
CA GLN A 351 7.04 -3.41 29.95
C GLN A 351 7.38 -4.89 30.09
N ARG A 352 6.98 -5.53 31.20
CA ARG A 352 7.11 -6.97 31.43
C ARG A 352 5.77 -7.59 31.78
N PHE A 353 5.42 -8.69 31.14
CA PHE A 353 4.25 -9.51 31.42
C PHE A 353 4.69 -10.88 31.94
N VAL A 354 4.04 -11.34 33.01
CA VAL A 354 4.28 -12.64 33.65
C VAL A 354 2.98 -13.41 33.69
N VAL A 355 3.02 -14.69 33.38
CA VAL A 355 1.87 -15.59 33.44
C VAL A 355 1.97 -16.50 34.67
N GLU A 356 0.91 -16.54 35.46
CA GLU A 356 0.78 -17.47 36.59
C GLU A 356 -0.62 -18.12 36.58
N GLY A 357 -0.66 -19.44 36.40
CA GLY A 357 -1.90 -20.18 36.18
C GLY A 357 -2.66 -19.63 34.97
N GLN A 358 -3.92 -19.22 35.18
CA GLN A 358 -4.79 -18.63 34.16
C GLN A 358 -4.83 -17.10 34.18
N ARG A 359 -3.78 -16.45 34.70
CA ARG A 359 -3.75 -14.98 34.86
C ARG A 359 -2.48 -14.38 34.27
N VAL A 360 -2.64 -13.23 33.65
CA VAL A 360 -1.54 -12.41 33.13
C VAL A 360 -1.35 -11.22 34.05
N PHE A 361 -0.09 -10.90 34.33
CA PHE A 361 0.25 -9.77 35.16
C PHE A 361 1.27 -8.89 34.48
N TRP A 362 1.04 -7.60 34.54
CA TRP A 362 2.00 -6.58 34.14
C TRP A 362 2.81 -6.11 35.33
N GLN A 363 4.10 -5.90 35.10
CA GLN A 363 5.01 -5.24 36.02
C GLN A 363 6.14 -4.52 35.28
N PRO A 364 6.83 -3.56 35.90
CA PRO A 364 8.03 -2.95 35.33
C PRO A 364 9.17 -3.96 35.14
N ALA A 365 10.00 -3.77 34.12
CA ALA A 365 11.18 -4.62 33.88
C ALA A 365 12.34 -4.37 34.85
N LEU A 366 12.40 -3.18 35.48
CA LEU A 366 13.44 -2.83 36.47
C LEU A 366 13.18 -3.53 37.81
N THR A 367 14.23 -3.72 38.61
CA THR A 367 14.18 -4.34 39.96
C THR A 367 14.68 -3.39 41.06
N ALA A 368 14.87 -2.11 40.76
CA ALA A 368 15.48 -1.16 41.69
C ALA A 368 14.43 -0.47 42.57
N GLY A 369 14.26 -1.01 43.79
CA GLY A 369 13.65 -0.37 44.98
C GLY A 369 12.18 0.04 44.83
N ASP A 370 11.29 -0.50 45.68
CA ASP A 370 9.87 -0.16 45.82
C ASP A 370 9.18 0.29 44.52
N LEU A 371 9.23 -0.59 43.53
CA LEU A 371 8.48 -0.44 42.29
C LEU A 371 7.00 -0.75 42.55
N PRO A 372 6.07 -0.11 41.81
CA PRO A 372 4.65 -0.25 42.04
C PRO A 372 4.17 -1.71 41.88
N PRO A 373 3.06 -2.07 42.54
CA PRO A 373 2.62 -3.46 42.63
C PRO A 373 2.39 -4.08 41.26
N ARG A 374 2.69 -5.37 41.16
CA ARG A 374 2.27 -6.23 40.06
C ARG A 374 0.76 -6.11 39.86
N ARG A 375 0.32 -5.92 38.62
CA ARG A 375 -1.10 -5.74 38.29
C ARG A 375 -1.60 -6.88 37.43
N GLU A 376 -2.72 -7.47 37.82
CA GLU A 376 -3.45 -8.36 36.92
C GLU A 376 -3.96 -7.55 35.72
N VAL A 377 -3.76 -8.08 34.52
CA VAL A 377 -4.23 -7.48 33.27
C VAL A 377 -5.16 -8.46 32.57
N ALA A 378 -6.18 -7.92 31.92
CA ALA A 378 -7.06 -8.72 31.09
C ALA A 378 -6.27 -9.29 29.90
N LEU A 379 -6.64 -10.51 29.49
CA LEU A 379 -5.96 -11.25 28.42
C LEU A 379 -6.02 -10.51 27.07
N ASP A 380 -7.11 -9.79 26.83
CA ASP A 380 -7.38 -8.99 25.61
C ASP A 380 -6.53 -7.71 25.53
N ALA A 381 -6.06 -7.18 26.67
CA ALA A 381 -5.09 -6.10 26.70
C ALA A 381 -3.68 -6.54 26.26
N ALA A 382 -3.41 -7.85 26.27
CA ALA A 382 -2.15 -8.47 25.87
C ALA A 382 -2.24 -8.96 24.42
N THR A 383 -2.00 -8.06 23.47
CA THR A 383 -2.06 -8.41 22.04
C THR A 383 -0.78 -9.11 21.59
N MET A 384 -0.90 -10.39 21.20
CA MET A 384 0.17 -11.13 20.53
C MET A 384 0.59 -10.42 19.24
N ARG A 385 1.82 -10.59 18.77
CA ARG A 385 2.33 -10.15 17.47
C ARG A 385 2.74 -11.32 16.62
N THR A 386 2.22 -11.36 15.39
CA THR A 386 2.65 -12.34 14.40
C THR A 386 3.43 -11.68 13.26
N GLU A 387 4.49 -12.33 12.81
CA GLU A 387 5.22 -12.02 11.58
C GLU A 387 5.43 -13.27 10.75
N PHE A 388 4.92 -13.30 9.52
CA PHE A 388 5.20 -14.40 8.61
C PHE A 388 6.41 -14.09 7.74
N LEU A 389 7.45 -14.89 7.91
CA LEU A 389 8.77 -14.68 7.30
C LEU A 389 8.98 -15.56 6.07
N GLN A 390 8.31 -16.70 6.00
CA GLN A 390 8.43 -17.66 4.91
C GLN A 390 7.09 -18.31 4.58
N ALA A 391 6.87 -18.57 3.29
CA ALA A 391 5.76 -19.35 2.78
C ALA A 391 6.20 -20.03 1.47
N ALA A 392 5.95 -21.33 1.33
CA ALA A 392 6.28 -22.09 0.13
C ALA A 392 5.31 -23.26 -0.08
N TRP A 393 4.85 -23.44 -1.32
CA TRP A 393 4.08 -24.63 -1.70
C TRP A 393 4.99 -25.87 -1.73
N GLN A 394 4.50 -26.94 -1.12
CA GLN A 394 4.99 -28.30 -1.25
C GLN A 394 3.91 -29.14 -1.95
N PRO A 395 4.23 -30.36 -2.45
CA PRO A 395 3.27 -31.18 -3.19
C PRO A 395 1.96 -31.46 -2.45
N ASP A 396 2.00 -31.59 -1.12
CA ASP A 396 0.88 -31.97 -0.25
C ASP A 396 0.62 -30.98 0.90
N ALA A 397 1.39 -29.90 1.00
CA ALA A 397 1.26 -28.92 2.07
C ALA A 397 1.67 -27.50 1.65
N LEU A 398 1.23 -26.52 2.43
CA LEU A 398 1.81 -25.18 2.46
C LEU A 398 2.76 -25.10 3.65
N LEU A 399 4.06 -25.00 3.39
CA LEU A 399 5.04 -24.69 4.42
C LEU A 399 4.92 -23.21 4.77
N ILE A 400 4.68 -22.90 6.03
CA ILE A 400 4.59 -21.54 6.54
C ILE A 400 5.45 -21.41 7.79
N GLY A 401 6.15 -20.28 7.90
CA GLY A 401 6.97 -20.01 9.07
C GLY A 401 7.07 -18.53 9.39
N GLY A 402 7.25 -18.26 10.67
CA GLY A 402 7.13 -16.92 11.19
C GLY A 402 7.53 -16.80 12.65
N ARG A 403 7.07 -15.71 13.26
CA ARG A 403 7.19 -15.41 14.69
C ARG A 403 5.81 -15.13 15.24
N HIS A 404 5.48 -15.66 16.41
CA HIS A 404 4.26 -15.30 17.13
C HIS A 404 4.56 -15.15 18.62
N TYR A 405 4.48 -13.94 19.16
CA TYR A 405 4.94 -13.65 20.53
C TYR A 405 4.15 -12.50 21.16
N LEU A 406 4.05 -12.47 22.49
CA LEU A 406 3.49 -11.33 23.22
C LEU A 406 4.63 -10.35 23.56
N PRO A 407 4.63 -9.11 23.04
CA PRO A 407 5.63 -8.12 23.43
C PRO A 407 5.60 -7.88 24.95
N GLY A 408 6.77 -7.96 25.56
CA GLY A 408 6.96 -7.86 27.01
C GLY A 408 6.77 -9.17 27.78
N LEU A 409 6.34 -10.28 27.17
CA LEU A 409 6.21 -11.55 27.87
C LEU A 409 7.56 -12.09 28.33
N ASP A 410 7.64 -12.41 29.62
CA ASP A 410 8.72 -13.20 30.18
C ASP A 410 8.44 -14.69 29.98
N GLU A 411 9.18 -15.32 29.07
CA GLU A 411 9.04 -16.75 28.75
C GLU A 411 9.70 -17.67 29.80
N ALA A 412 10.35 -17.11 30.82
CA ALA A 412 11.05 -17.89 31.83
C ALA A 412 10.07 -18.76 32.64
N GLY A 413 10.28 -20.07 32.61
CA GLY A 413 9.50 -21.02 33.43
C GLY A 413 8.07 -21.28 32.97
N VAL A 414 7.66 -20.78 31.80
CA VAL A 414 6.31 -20.97 31.26
C VAL A 414 6.38 -21.74 29.95
N GLU A 415 5.63 -22.83 29.78
CA GLU A 415 5.57 -23.60 28.52
C GLU A 415 4.88 -22.80 27.40
N ILE A 416 5.42 -22.85 26.17
CA ILE A 416 4.86 -22.13 25.02
C ILE A 416 4.73 -23.08 23.83
N ALA A 417 3.55 -23.12 23.21
CA ALA A 417 3.30 -23.89 22.00
C ALA A 417 2.47 -23.11 20.99
N HIS A 418 2.71 -23.38 19.70
CA HIS A 418 2.05 -22.71 18.59
C HIS A 418 1.23 -23.70 17.76
N VAL A 419 0.09 -23.24 17.25
CA VAL A 419 -0.79 -24.00 16.37
C VAL A 419 -1.25 -23.08 15.24
N VAL A 420 -1.20 -23.54 14.00
CA VAL A 420 -1.79 -22.83 12.86
C VAL A 420 -3.22 -23.32 12.68
N GLN A 421 -4.18 -22.42 12.83
CA GLN A 421 -5.59 -22.67 12.62
C GLN A 421 -5.96 -22.37 11.18
N VAL A 422 -6.69 -23.30 10.54
CA VAL A 422 -7.31 -23.11 9.24
C VAL A 422 -8.79 -22.88 9.46
N CYS A 423 -9.30 -21.73 9.03
CA CYS A 423 -10.71 -21.35 9.15
C CYS A 423 -11.36 -21.19 7.77
N SER A 424 -12.64 -21.51 7.62
CA SER A 424 -13.43 -21.21 6.41
C SER A 424 -13.77 -19.73 6.29
N ALA A 425 -14.42 -19.36 5.18
CA ALA A 425 -14.83 -17.97 4.88
C ALA A 425 -15.73 -17.33 5.94
N ASP A 426 -16.56 -18.13 6.62
CA ASP A 426 -17.45 -17.73 7.71
C ASP A 426 -16.75 -17.71 9.09
N GLY A 427 -15.45 -18.06 9.14
CA GLY A 427 -14.66 -18.12 10.36
C GLY A 427 -14.72 -19.45 11.11
N THR A 428 -15.47 -20.46 10.63
CA THR A 428 -15.52 -21.79 11.26
C THR A 428 -14.14 -22.45 11.23
N LEU A 429 -13.68 -22.98 12.37
CA LEU A 429 -12.43 -23.73 12.46
C LEU A 429 -12.55 -25.06 11.71
N VAL A 430 -11.65 -25.28 10.75
CA VAL A 430 -11.59 -26.48 9.89
C VAL A 430 -10.52 -27.45 10.38
N ALA A 431 -9.34 -26.93 10.74
CA ALA A 431 -8.22 -27.75 11.21
C ALA A 431 -7.29 -26.94 12.14
N GLU A 432 -6.63 -27.64 13.06
CA GLU A 432 -5.48 -27.15 13.81
C GLU A 432 -4.25 -27.95 13.42
N VAL A 433 -3.19 -27.25 13.00
CA VAL A 433 -1.92 -27.84 12.58
C VAL A 433 -0.86 -27.45 13.59
N ALA A 434 -0.26 -28.44 14.27
CA ALA A 434 0.83 -28.19 15.19
C ALA A 434 1.98 -27.47 14.48
N ALA A 435 2.51 -26.43 15.12
CA ALA A 435 3.68 -25.73 14.64
C ALA A 435 4.87 -26.07 15.55
N GLU A 436 5.99 -26.42 14.94
CA GLU A 436 7.23 -26.67 15.66
C GLU A 436 7.88 -25.34 15.99
N VAL A 437 8.36 -25.20 17.24
CA VAL A 437 9.20 -24.08 17.62
C VAL A 437 10.54 -24.24 16.90
N ASP A 438 10.93 -23.26 16.09
CA ASP A 438 12.20 -23.30 15.36
C ASP A 438 13.36 -22.99 16.32
N ALA A 439 13.83 -24.04 17.02
CA ALA A 439 14.94 -23.96 17.95
C ALA A 439 16.28 -23.62 17.27
N SER A 440 16.36 -23.68 15.93
CA SER A 440 17.55 -23.29 15.17
C SER A 440 17.63 -21.78 14.92
N ALA A 441 16.52 -21.07 15.05
CA ALA A 441 16.47 -19.63 14.94
C ALA A 441 17.12 -18.96 16.15
N ALA A 442 17.93 -17.93 15.90
CA ALA A 442 18.49 -17.13 16.98
C ALA A 442 17.37 -16.48 17.81
N PRO A 443 17.55 -16.33 19.15
CA PRO A 443 16.58 -15.64 19.99
C PRO A 443 16.20 -14.29 19.39
N PHE A 444 14.89 -14.06 19.24
CA PHE A 444 14.38 -12.84 18.63
C PHE A 444 14.30 -11.74 19.68
N GLY A 445 14.98 -10.61 19.43
CA GLY A 445 14.68 -9.35 20.10
C GLY A 445 13.78 -8.52 19.19
N ASP A 446 12.65 -8.05 19.69
CA ASP A 446 11.72 -7.25 18.89
C ASP A 446 12.15 -5.80 18.66
N GLY A 447 13.30 -5.42 19.24
CA GLY A 447 13.85 -4.06 19.16
C GLY A 447 13.04 -3.03 19.95
N HIS A 448 12.02 -3.47 20.70
CA HIS A 448 11.16 -2.63 21.51
C HIS A 448 11.30 -2.95 22.99
N THR A 449 11.42 -4.23 23.36
CA THR A 449 11.57 -4.66 24.75
C THR A 449 13.02 -5.04 25.07
N LEU A 450 13.37 -5.13 26.36
CA LEU A 450 14.65 -5.68 26.82
C LEU A 450 14.66 -7.23 26.83
N LEU A 451 13.57 -7.87 26.41
CA LEU A 451 13.40 -9.32 26.48
C LEU A 451 13.72 -9.99 25.15
N SER A 452 14.21 -11.22 25.23
CA SER A 452 14.37 -12.11 24.09
C SER A 452 13.25 -13.14 24.07
N TYR A 453 12.75 -13.48 22.88
CA TYR A 453 11.69 -14.45 22.67
C TYR A 453 12.26 -15.71 22.00
N PRO A 454 12.89 -16.62 22.75
CA PRO A 454 13.47 -17.85 22.18
C PRO A 454 12.41 -18.77 21.57
N ARG A 455 11.14 -18.71 22.02
CA ARG A 455 10.08 -19.59 21.54
C ARG A 455 9.16 -18.96 20.51
N ALA A 456 9.39 -17.69 20.15
CA ALA A 456 8.54 -16.98 19.19
C ALA A 456 8.50 -17.61 17.79
N HIS A 457 9.61 -18.18 17.32
CA HIS A 457 9.70 -18.68 15.95
C HIS A 457 8.93 -20.00 15.80
N PHE A 458 8.08 -20.08 14.78
CA PHE A 458 7.32 -21.28 14.47
C PHE A 458 7.42 -21.66 13.00
N VAL A 459 7.32 -22.95 12.73
CA VAL A 459 7.19 -23.53 11.38
C VAL A 459 6.06 -24.55 11.39
N ALA A 460 5.16 -24.47 10.41
CA ALA A 460 4.05 -25.40 10.25
C ALA A 460 3.94 -25.86 8.79
N GLN A 461 3.57 -27.12 8.60
CA GLN A 461 3.22 -27.69 7.29
C GLN A 461 1.71 -27.85 7.24
N VAL A 462 1.02 -26.89 6.63
CA VAL A 462 -0.44 -26.89 6.57
C VAL A 462 -0.90 -27.80 5.42
N PRO A 463 -1.58 -28.92 5.68
CA PRO A 463 -1.97 -29.85 4.62
C PRO A 463 -2.90 -29.19 3.61
N VAL A 464 -2.69 -29.46 2.32
CA VAL A 464 -3.56 -28.93 1.26
C VAL A 464 -4.99 -29.43 1.37
N THR A 465 -5.20 -30.61 1.97
CA THR A 465 -6.53 -31.17 2.28
C THR A 465 -7.25 -30.33 3.33
N ALA A 466 -6.55 -29.80 4.33
CA ALA A 466 -7.13 -28.91 5.33
C ALA A 466 -7.51 -27.55 4.71
N LEU A 467 -6.69 -27.05 3.78
CA LEU A 467 -7.03 -25.86 3.00
C LEU A 467 -8.29 -26.12 2.17
N ALA A 468 -8.31 -27.16 1.34
CA ALA A 468 -9.44 -27.50 0.48
C ALA A 468 -10.76 -27.72 1.25
N ALA A 469 -10.68 -28.31 2.45
CA ALA A 469 -11.85 -28.51 3.32
C ALA A 469 -12.51 -27.21 3.81
N ALA A 470 -11.83 -26.07 3.72
CA ALA A 470 -12.37 -24.76 4.10
C ALA A 470 -13.39 -24.17 3.10
N GLY A 471 -13.63 -24.87 1.98
CA GLY A 471 -14.62 -24.47 0.97
C GLY A 471 -14.04 -23.47 -0.03
N SER A 472 -14.66 -22.29 -0.15
CA SER A 472 -14.27 -21.27 -1.14
C SER A 472 -13.06 -20.43 -0.71
N SER A 473 -12.74 -20.40 0.58
CA SER A 473 -11.53 -19.75 1.08
C SER A 473 -11.09 -20.30 2.44
N ALA A 474 -9.78 -20.45 2.61
CA ALA A 474 -9.15 -20.78 3.89
C ALA A 474 -8.45 -19.55 4.47
N THR A 475 -8.70 -19.26 5.74
CA THR A 475 -8.05 -18.19 6.51
C THR A 475 -7.09 -18.81 7.52
N LEU A 476 -5.81 -18.41 7.49
CA LEU A 476 -4.78 -18.91 8.41
C LEU A 476 -4.59 -17.97 9.60
N ARG A 477 -4.69 -18.51 10.81
CA ARG A 477 -4.42 -17.82 12.09
C ARG A 477 -3.39 -18.59 12.91
N VAL A 478 -2.69 -17.92 13.83
CA VAL A 478 -1.78 -18.59 14.76
C VAL A 478 -2.37 -18.49 16.16
N ARG A 479 -2.55 -19.63 16.82
CA ARG A 479 -2.91 -19.72 18.23
C ARG A 479 -1.65 -20.06 19.02
N THR A 480 -1.44 -19.37 20.14
CA THR A 480 -0.34 -19.68 21.06
C THR A 480 -0.89 -20.02 22.42
N THR A 481 -0.44 -21.12 23.00
CA THR A 481 -0.65 -21.41 24.42
C THR A 481 0.58 -20.98 25.21
N VAL A 482 0.37 -20.28 26.32
CA VAL A 482 1.38 -19.83 27.28
C VAL A 482 0.95 -20.34 28.66
N GLY A 483 1.56 -21.43 29.12
CA GLY A 483 1.06 -22.18 30.28
C GLY A 483 -0.37 -22.69 30.04
N GLU A 484 -1.31 -22.30 30.88
CA GLU A 484 -2.73 -22.66 30.76
C GLU A 484 -3.55 -21.67 29.92
N LEU A 485 -2.94 -20.56 29.50
CA LEU A 485 -3.61 -19.52 28.72
C LEU A 485 -3.50 -19.79 27.23
N ALA A 486 -4.60 -19.64 26.50
CA ALA A 486 -4.62 -19.71 25.05
C ALA A 486 -4.90 -18.32 24.47
N PHE A 487 -3.94 -17.80 23.72
CA PHE A 487 -4.06 -16.56 22.97
C PHE A 487 -4.41 -16.92 21.53
N THR A 488 -5.65 -16.62 21.17
CA THR A 488 -6.19 -16.82 19.81
C THR A 488 -6.66 -15.47 19.32
N ASP A 489 -5.72 -14.64 18.87
CA ASP A 489 -6.09 -13.37 18.26
C ASP A 489 -5.98 -13.48 16.74
N PRO A 490 -6.90 -12.86 15.98
CA PRO A 490 -6.53 -12.41 14.65
C PRO A 490 -5.28 -11.53 14.81
N LEU A 491 -4.29 -11.72 13.95
CA LEU A 491 -2.98 -11.08 14.06
C LEU A 491 -3.15 -9.58 14.34
N PRO A 492 -2.35 -8.94 15.23
CA PRO A 492 -2.44 -7.50 15.38
C PRO A 492 -2.13 -6.84 14.04
N ALA A 493 -2.93 -5.84 13.71
CA ALA A 493 -2.75 -5.04 12.52
C ALA A 493 -1.32 -4.45 12.48
N GLY A 494 -0.55 -4.84 11.46
CA GLY A 494 0.86 -4.44 11.32
C GLY A 494 1.80 -5.55 10.91
N THR A 495 1.35 -6.81 10.85
CA THR A 495 2.16 -7.92 10.33
C THR A 495 2.62 -7.63 8.89
N ARG A 496 3.92 -7.43 8.71
CA ARG A 496 4.54 -7.34 7.40
C ARG A 496 4.59 -8.74 6.77
N TRP A 497 3.57 -9.08 5.97
CA TRP A 497 3.56 -10.29 5.14
C TRP A 497 4.46 -10.13 3.90
N PHE A 498 5.77 -10.13 4.11
CA PHE A 498 6.73 -10.08 3.01
C PHE A 498 6.75 -11.37 2.16
N ALA A 499 6.41 -12.52 2.75
CA ALA A 499 6.46 -13.81 2.07
C ALA A 499 5.17 -14.14 1.29
N ALA A 500 3.97 -13.95 1.88
CA ALA A 500 2.71 -14.29 1.21
C ALA A 500 2.39 -13.39 0.01
N SER A 501 2.78 -12.11 0.06
CA SER A 501 2.70 -11.22 -1.11
C SER A 501 3.59 -11.66 -2.29
N ARG A 502 4.54 -12.58 -2.03
CA ARG A 502 5.42 -13.21 -3.03
C ARG A 502 5.04 -14.66 -3.32
N LEU A 503 4.10 -15.24 -2.56
CA LEU A 503 3.65 -16.61 -2.78
C LEU A 503 2.78 -16.64 -4.05
N GLY A 504 3.19 -17.43 -5.03
CA GLY A 504 2.41 -17.66 -6.25
C GLY A 504 1.14 -18.47 -5.98
N ALA A 505 0.24 -18.51 -6.95
CA ALA A 505 -0.83 -19.49 -6.96
C ALA A 505 -0.28 -20.89 -7.27
N ALA A 506 -0.97 -21.94 -6.82
CA ALA A 506 -0.61 -23.33 -7.09
C ALA A 506 -1.86 -24.17 -7.38
N ALA A 507 -1.72 -25.16 -8.27
CA ALA A 507 -2.69 -26.22 -8.46
C ALA A 507 -2.29 -27.39 -7.54
N VAL A 508 -3.16 -27.74 -6.59
CA VAL A 508 -2.91 -28.85 -5.67
C VAL A 508 -4.21 -29.62 -5.43
N ALA A 509 -4.15 -30.95 -5.57
CA ALA A 509 -5.26 -31.87 -5.29
C ALA A 509 -6.59 -31.52 -6.00
N GLY A 510 -6.54 -31.06 -7.25
CA GLY A 510 -7.73 -30.69 -8.03
C GLY A 510 -8.35 -29.34 -7.66
N CYS A 511 -7.66 -28.55 -6.84
CA CYS A 511 -8.03 -27.18 -6.50
C CYS A 511 -6.94 -26.20 -6.95
N TRP A 512 -7.37 -25.03 -7.40
CA TRP A 512 -6.52 -23.88 -7.61
C TRP A 512 -6.51 -23.01 -6.35
N LEU A 513 -5.34 -22.91 -5.72
CA LEU A 513 -5.11 -22.17 -4.49
C LEU A 513 -4.43 -20.84 -4.80
N ARG A 514 -5.10 -19.73 -4.50
CA ARG A 514 -4.56 -18.39 -4.71
C ARG A 514 -4.42 -17.65 -3.39
N PRO A 515 -3.19 -17.28 -2.97
CA PRO A 515 -3.02 -16.47 -1.78
C PRO A 515 -3.55 -15.05 -2.01
N GLY A 516 -4.23 -14.54 -1.01
CA GLY A 516 -4.64 -13.15 -0.85
C GLY A 516 -4.33 -12.71 0.58
N VAL A 517 -4.17 -11.40 0.76
CA VAL A 517 -4.01 -10.81 2.08
C VAL A 517 -5.27 -9.99 2.35
N VAL A 518 -6.05 -10.43 3.34
CA VAL A 518 -7.13 -9.63 3.92
C VAL A 518 -6.66 -9.26 5.31
N THR A 519 -6.53 -7.96 5.54
CA THR A 519 -6.10 -7.17 6.73
C THR A 519 -5.46 -7.80 7.97
N ASP A 520 -5.84 -9.01 8.39
CA ASP A 520 -5.53 -9.67 9.66
C ASP A 520 -5.25 -11.18 9.51
N ALA A 521 -5.28 -11.72 8.29
CA ALA A 521 -4.96 -13.12 8.03
C ALA A 521 -4.49 -13.37 6.58
N VAL A 522 -3.84 -14.52 6.36
CA VAL A 522 -3.70 -15.03 5.00
C VAL A 522 -4.98 -15.72 4.62
N THR A 523 -5.60 -15.24 3.55
CA THR A 523 -6.77 -15.87 2.94
C THR A 523 -6.30 -16.54 1.67
N ILE A 524 -6.42 -17.85 1.61
CA ILE A 524 -6.20 -18.63 0.40
C ILE A 524 -7.57 -18.79 -0.25
N THR A 525 -7.77 -18.15 -1.40
CA THR A 525 -8.93 -18.42 -2.25
C THR A 525 -8.78 -19.81 -2.84
N ILE A 526 -9.84 -20.61 -2.75
CA ILE A 526 -9.87 -21.98 -3.25
C ILE A 526 -10.91 -22.01 -4.36
N ALA A 527 -10.49 -22.44 -5.53
CA ALA A 527 -11.35 -22.66 -6.67
C ALA A 527 -11.17 -24.09 -7.17
N PRO A 528 -12.18 -24.70 -7.81
CA PRO A 528 -11.95 -25.86 -8.66
C PRO A 528 -10.82 -25.56 -9.62
N GLU A 529 -9.99 -26.57 -9.92
CA GLU A 529 -8.94 -26.40 -10.92
C GLU A 529 -9.57 -25.92 -12.24
N PRO A 530 -9.16 -24.75 -12.75
CA PRO A 530 -9.77 -24.19 -13.93
C PRO A 530 -9.44 -25.05 -15.14
N ALA A 531 -10.39 -25.24 -16.06
CA ALA A 531 -10.11 -25.97 -17.29
C ALA A 531 -9.16 -25.16 -18.20
N TRP A 532 -7.99 -25.68 -18.53
CA TRP A 532 -7.03 -25.00 -19.41
C TRP A 532 -7.18 -25.48 -20.85
N VAL A 533 -6.88 -24.61 -21.83
CA VAL A 533 -6.88 -25.03 -23.24
C VAL A 533 -5.67 -25.92 -23.47
N THR A 534 -5.90 -27.20 -23.75
CA THR A 534 -4.85 -28.17 -24.11
C THR A 534 -4.60 -28.24 -25.61
N GLY A 535 -5.49 -27.68 -26.42
CA GLY A 535 -5.32 -27.63 -27.86
C GLY A 535 -6.34 -26.73 -28.55
N SER A 536 -6.03 -26.30 -29.76
CA SER A 536 -6.98 -25.59 -30.62
C SER A 536 -6.86 -26.11 -32.06
N ARG A 537 -7.98 -26.16 -32.76
CA ARG A 537 -8.06 -26.60 -34.15
C ARG A 537 -9.01 -25.69 -34.92
N LEU A 538 -8.53 -25.16 -36.04
CA LEU A 538 -9.40 -24.44 -36.98
C LEU A 538 -10.32 -25.44 -37.68
N ILE A 539 -11.62 -25.15 -37.71
CA ILE A 539 -12.63 -25.94 -38.43
C ILE A 539 -13.44 -25.02 -39.36
N PRO A 540 -14.14 -25.54 -40.40
CA PRO A 540 -14.83 -24.70 -41.37
C PRO A 540 -15.85 -23.72 -40.77
N GLU A 541 -16.41 -24.04 -39.61
CA GLU A 541 -17.45 -23.26 -38.95
C GLU A 541 -16.89 -22.31 -37.86
N GLY A 542 -15.60 -22.44 -37.50
CA GLY A 542 -14.97 -21.62 -36.46
C GLY A 542 -13.71 -22.25 -35.84
N VAL A 543 -13.53 -22.12 -34.53
CA VAL A 543 -12.39 -22.69 -33.79
C VAL A 543 -12.88 -23.71 -32.78
N GLU A 544 -12.40 -24.95 -32.90
CA GLU A 544 -12.56 -25.99 -31.89
C GLU A 544 -11.44 -25.82 -30.85
N LEU A 545 -11.81 -25.63 -29.59
CA LEU A 545 -10.90 -25.62 -28.45
C LEU A 545 -11.03 -26.94 -27.71
N THR A 546 -9.90 -27.54 -27.36
CA THR A 546 -9.81 -28.70 -26.48
C THR A 546 -9.30 -28.24 -25.12
N PHE A 547 -9.91 -28.72 -24.05
CA PHE A 547 -9.59 -28.36 -22.69
C PHE A 547 -9.08 -29.57 -21.88
N GLY A 548 -8.23 -29.31 -20.90
CA GLY A 548 -7.95 -30.22 -19.80
C GLY A 548 -8.94 -29.94 -18.67
N GLY A 549 -9.64 -30.97 -18.18
CA GLY A 549 -10.70 -30.85 -17.16
C GLY A 549 -12.13 -30.86 -17.72
N GLU A 550 -13.13 -31.04 -16.84
CA GLU A 550 -14.55 -30.99 -17.21
C GLU A 550 -15.05 -29.54 -17.37
N MET A 551 -15.74 -29.28 -18.48
CA MET A 551 -16.35 -28.01 -18.82
C MET A 551 -17.83 -28.22 -19.16
N THR A 552 -18.70 -27.39 -18.58
CA THR A 552 -20.15 -27.43 -18.77
C THR A 552 -20.63 -26.34 -19.72
N GLU A 553 -19.98 -25.17 -19.72
CA GLU A 553 -20.31 -24.04 -20.60
C GLU A 553 -19.12 -23.07 -20.73
N VAL A 554 -19.06 -22.31 -21.83
CA VAL A 554 -18.08 -21.23 -22.06
C VAL A 554 -18.82 -19.91 -22.27
N ALA A 555 -18.56 -18.91 -21.44
CA ALA A 555 -19.05 -17.54 -21.66
C ALA A 555 -17.88 -16.53 -21.77
N LEU A 556 -18.08 -15.53 -22.63
CA LEU A 556 -17.15 -14.41 -22.88
C LEU A 556 -17.82 -13.10 -22.40
N ASP A 557 -17.15 -12.30 -21.57
CA ASP A 557 -17.74 -11.10 -20.96
C ASP A 557 -17.65 -9.82 -21.85
N GLU A 558 -18.51 -8.83 -21.57
CA GLU A 558 -18.97 -7.66 -22.39
C GLU A 558 -20.10 -7.92 -23.42
N GLY A 559 -20.81 -9.04 -23.30
CA GLY A 559 -21.96 -9.38 -24.15
C GLY A 559 -22.07 -10.87 -24.29
N ARG A 560 -22.62 -11.52 -23.25
CA ARG A 560 -22.64 -12.98 -23.07
C ARG A 560 -23.00 -13.72 -24.36
N VAL A 561 -22.03 -14.42 -24.92
CA VAL A 561 -22.27 -15.47 -25.92
C VAL A 561 -21.87 -16.79 -25.28
N GLN A 562 -22.85 -17.68 -25.14
CA GLN A 562 -22.71 -19.02 -24.59
C GLN A 562 -22.51 -20.01 -25.75
N PHE A 563 -21.60 -20.96 -25.59
CA PHE A 563 -21.38 -22.03 -26.57
C PHE A 563 -21.66 -23.40 -25.96
N PRO A 564 -22.29 -24.31 -26.73
CA PRO A 564 -22.45 -25.69 -26.29
C PRO A 564 -21.08 -26.36 -26.19
N VAL A 565 -20.83 -27.00 -25.04
CA VAL A 565 -19.65 -27.82 -24.80
C VAL A 565 -20.03 -29.29 -24.97
N VAL A 566 -19.19 -30.06 -25.67
CA VAL A 566 -19.36 -31.52 -25.81
C VAL A 566 -18.10 -32.18 -25.23
N GLY A 567 -18.22 -32.68 -23.99
CA GLY A 567 -17.09 -33.25 -23.26
C GLY A 567 -16.02 -32.21 -22.96
N SER A 568 -14.78 -32.44 -23.38
CA SER A 568 -13.65 -31.50 -23.22
C SER A 568 -13.46 -30.54 -24.40
N ARG A 569 -14.46 -30.41 -25.28
CA ARG A 569 -14.36 -29.60 -26.51
C ARG A 569 -15.44 -28.55 -26.60
N ALA A 570 -15.07 -27.36 -27.07
CA ALA A 570 -16.00 -26.29 -27.40
C ALA A 570 -15.72 -25.75 -28.80
N VAL A 571 -16.77 -25.49 -29.58
CA VAL A 571 -16.66 -24.85 -30.89
C VAL A 571 -17.16 -23.41 -30.77
N ILE A 572 -16.28 -22.46 -31.10
CA ILE A 572 -16.63 -21.03 -31.18
C ILE A 572 -16.90 -20.71 -32.64
N ALA A 573 -18.11 -20.26 -32.98
CA ALA A 573 -18.47 -19.99 -34.36
C ALA A 573 -17.78 -18.72 -34.89
N THR A 574 -17.50 -18.70 -36.20
CA THR A 574 -16.78 -17.61 -36.87
C THR A 574 -17.46 -16.24 -36.67
N ALA A 575 -18.80 -16.19 -36.70
CA ALA A 575 -19.57 -14.95 -36.51
C ALA A 575 -19.41 -14.35 -35.09
N GLU A 576 -19.06 -15.17 -34.10
CA GLU A 576 -18.87 -14.76 -32.71
C GLU A 576 -17.44 -14.29 -32.49
N LEU A 577 -16.48 -14.94 -33.15
CA LEU A 577 -15.10 -14.44 -33.27
C LEU A 577 -15.05 -13.04 -33.91
N ASP A 578 -15.88 -12.78 -34.92
CA ASP A 578 -15.97 -11.45 -35.55
C ASP A 578 -16.55 -10.37 -34.61
N ARG A 579 -17.46 -10.74 -33.69
CA ARG A 579 -17.96 -9.82 -32.65
C ARG A 579 -16.84 -9.47 -31.66
N LEU A 580 -16.01 -10.44 -31.29
CA LEU A 580 -14.84 -10.26 -30.41
C LEU A 580 -13.70 -9.48 -31.12
N GLY A 581 -13.53 -9.67 -32.43
CA GLY A 581 -12.53 -8.95 -33.23
C GLY A 581 -12.77 -7.44 -33.33
N ARG A 582 -14.00 -6.97 -33.03
CA ARG A 582 -14.33 -5.54 -32.95
C ARG A 582 -13.87 -4.89 -31.63
N SER A 583 -13.69 -5.65 -30.55
CA SER A 583 -13.08 -5.17 -29.30
C SER A 583 -11.55 -5.24 -29.40
N ARG A 584 -10.94 -4.16 -29.89
CA ARG A 584 -9.48 -4.06 -30.09
C ARG A 584 -8.68 -4.46 -28.84
N GLY A 585 -7.91 -5.55 -28.95
CA GLY A 585 -6.78 -5.85 -28.07
C GLY A 585 -7.13 -6.22 -26.63
N GLN A 586 -8.36 -6.66 -26.36
CA GLN A 586 -8.74 -7.14 -25.03
C GLN A 586 -8.48 -8.65 -24.90
N SER A 587 -8.06 -9.06 -23.70
CA SER A 587 -7.99 -10.48 -23.32
C SER A 587 -9.39 -10.89 -22.89
N HIS A 588 -10.02 -11.83 -23.59
CA HIS A 588 -11.34 -12.31 -23.21
C HIS A 588 -11.23 -13.38 -22.13
N ARG A 589 -12.12 -13.34 -21.16
CA ARG A 589 -12.09 -14.22 -19.99
C ARG A 589 -13.18 -15.28 -20.16
N LEU A 590 -12.79 -16.55 -20.02
CA LEU A 590 -13.71 -17.69 -19.99
C LEU A 590 -14.14 -17.99 -18.56
N THR A 591 -15.43 -18.26 -18.42
CA THR A 591 -16.04 -18.79 -17.18
C THR A 591 -16.60 -20.17 -17.44
N ARG A 592 -16.35 -21.09 -16.51
CA ARG A 592 -17.16 -22.31 -16.35
C ARG A 592 -18.47 -21.91 -15.65
N SER A 593 -19.62 -22.29 -16.18
CA SER A 593 -20.86 -22.16 -15.40
C SER A 593 -20.85 -23.21 -14.30
N ASP A 594 -21.32 -22.79 -13.13
CA ASP A 594 -21.43 -23.55 -11.88
C ASP A 594 -20.12 -23.47 -11.06
N ASP A 595 -20.01 -22.33 -10.37
CA ASP A 595 -19.04 -21.91 -9.34
C ASP A 595 -17.52 -21.81 -9.68
N ALA A 596 -17.12 -20.54 -9.89
CA ALA A 596 -15.82 -19.89 -9.69
C ALA A 596 -14.54 -20.52 -10.31
N GLY A 597 -14.18 -20.04 -11.50
CA GLY A 597 -12.81 -20.09 -12.04
C GLY A 597 -12.71 -19.25 -13.32
N TRP A 598 -11.68 -18.41 -13.43
CA TRP A 598 -11.47 -17.51 -14.58
C TRP A 598 -10.27 -17.98 -15.42
N VAL A 599 -10.46 -18.21 -16.72
CA VAL A 599 -9.36 -18.56 -17.63
C VAL A 599 -9.23 -17.48 -18.71
N PRO A 600 -8.11 -16.76 -18.81
CA PRO A 600 -7.91 -15.81 -19.91
C PRO A 600 -7.66 -16.58 -21.22
N LEU A 601 -8.46 -16.32 -22.25
CA LEU A 601 -8.11 -16.65 -23.64
C LEU A 601 -6.96 -15.75 -24.06
N ARG A 602 -5.75 -16.31 -24.15
CA ARG A 602 -4.64 -15.71 -24.89
C ARG A 602 -4.48 -16.49 -26.18
N GLY A 603 -4.68 -15.82 -27.32
CA GLY A 603 -4.28 -16.39 -28.62
C GLY A 603 -5.27 -16.26 -29.77
N LEU A 604 -6.52 -15.87 -29.55
CA LEU A 604 -7.44 -15.62 -30.66
C LEU A 604 -7.25 -14.18 -31.19
N VAL A 605 -6.22 -14.00 -32.00
CA VAL A 605 -6.03 -12.79 -32.82
C VAL A 605 -6.29 -13.18 -34.26
N HIS A 606 -7.46 -12.85 -34.80
CA HIS A 606 -7.64 -12.82 -36.25
C HIS A 606 -6.70 -11.74 -36.81
N GLN A 607 -5.62 -12.15 -37.48
CA GLN A 607 -4.65 -11.22 -38.07
C GLN A 607 -4.95 -10.94 -39.56
N PRO A 608 -4.78 -9.69 -40.02
CA PRO A 608 -4.74 -9.40 -41.46
C PRO A 608 -3.59 -10.17 -42.12
N ALA A 609 -3.76 -10.54 -43.39
CA ALA A 609 -2.74 -11.26 -44.15
C ALA A 609 -1.36 -10.58 -44.05
N GLY A 610 -0.34 -11.31 -43.59
CA GLY A 610 1.07 -10.92 -43.69
C GLY A 610 1.86 -10.68 -42.39
N SER A 611 1.38 -11.07 -41.21
CA SER A 611 2.16 -10.94 -39.95
C SER A 611 2.38 -12.27 -39.21
N VAL A 612 3.52 -12.37 -38.51
CA VAL A 612 4.04 -13.56 -37.80
C VAL A 612 3.93 -13.34 -36.28
N LEU A 613 3.44 -14.34 -35.55
CA LEU A 613 3.27 -14.30 -34.09
C LEU A 613 4.35 -15.15 -33.39
N LEU A 614 4.91 -14.61 -32.30
CA LEU A 614 5.73 -15.34 -31.34
C LEU A 614 4.88 -15.63 -30.10
N THR A 615 4.76 -16.90 -29.73
CA THR A 615 4.11 -17.31 -28.47
C THR A 615 5.05 -18.21 -27.68
N THR A 616 4.76 -18.38 -26.39
CA THR A 616 5.40 -19.40 -25.56
C THR A 616 4.36 -20.43 -25.15
N ASP A 617 4.72 -21.71 -25.15
CA ASP A 617 3.93 -22.75 -24.51
C ASP A 617 4.21 -22.82 -22.99
N ASP A 618 3.52 -23.73 -22.30
CA ASP A 618 3.57 -23.89 -20.85
C ASP A 618 4.92 -24.45 -20.35
N GLU A 619 5.79 -24.91 -21.25
CA GLU A 619 7.15 -25.37 -20.95
C GLU A 619 8.22 -24.30 -21.25
N GLY A 620 7.81 -23.14 -21.77
CA GLY A 620 8.69 -22.00 -22.01
C GLY A 620 9.47 -22.05 -23.33
N GLN A 621 9.07 -22.88 -24.30
CA GLN A 621 9.67 -22.85 -25.63
C GLN A 621 9.07 -21.74 -26.50
N VAL A 622 9.91 -21.13 -27.36
CA VAL A 622 9.53 -19.99 -28.21
C VAL A 622 9.05 -20.49 -29.56
N LEU A 623 7.75 -20.39 -29.82
CA LEU A 623 7.13 -20.83 -31.07
C LEU A 623 6.98 -19.67 -32.06
N LEU A 624 7.40 -19.92 -33.31
CA LEU A 624 7.39 -18.95 -34.41
C LEU A 624 6.35 -19.39 -35.45
N SER A 625 5.22 -18.68 -35.53
CA SER A 625 4.12 -19.03 -36.44
C SER A 625 4.01 -18.04 -37.60
N THR A 626 4.28 -18.51 -38.82
CA THR A 626 4.09 -17.74 -40.06
C THR A 626 2.83 -18.21 -40.80
N PRO A 627 2.27 -17.42 -41.74
CA PRO A 627 1.04 -17.79 -42.45
C PRO A 627 1.12 -19.03 -43.34
N ALA A 628 2.30 -19.64 -43.54
CA ALA A 628 2.45 -20.77 -44.46
C ALA A 628 3.21 -21.99 -43.91
N ASP A 629 4.05 -21.88 -42.87
CA ASP A 629 4.72 -23.03 -42.22
C ASP A 629 5.19 -22.62 -40.80
N HIS A 630 5.35 -23.60 -39.90
CA HIS A 630 5.85 -23.40 -38.54
C HIS A 630 7.38 -23.63 -38.47
N VAL A 631 8.10 -22.76 -37.76
CA VAL A 631 9.52 -22.97 -37.43
C VAL A 631 9.67 -23.03 -35.91
N GLU A 632 10.22 -24.12 -35.43
CA GLU A 632 10.44 -24.38 -34.01
C GLU A 632 11.92 -24.19 -33.65
N LEU A 633 12.19 -23.46 -32.57
CA LEU A 633 13.53 -23.36 -32.00
C LEU A 633 13.74 -24.53 -31.05
N THR A 634 14.41 -25.57 -31.54
CA THR A 634 14.51 -26.86 -30.84
C THR A 634 15.66 -26.93 -29.84
N ALA A 635 16.71 -26.12 -30.02
CA ALA A 635 17.80 -26.03 -29.05
C ALA A 635 18.61 -24.73 -29.16
N VAL A 636 19.15 -24.29 -28.02
CA VAL A 636 20.18 -23.24 -27.94
C VAL A 636 21.36 -23.79 -27.14
N ARG A 637 22.56 -23.75 -27.71
CA ARG A 637 23.80 -24.16 -27.03
C ARG A 637 24.77 -23.00 -26.94
N PHE A 638 25.37 -22.83 -25.76
CA PHE A 638 26.39 -21.82 -25.50
C PHE A 638 27.73 -22.49 -25.18
N ASP A 639 28.76 -22.07 -25.89
CA ASP A 639 30.16 -22.48 -25.71
C ASP A 639 30.96 -21.20 -25.43
N GLY A 640 30.84 -20.67 -24.21
CA GLY A 640 31.60 -19.52 -23.70
C GLY A 640 31.42 -18.21 -24.47
N SER A 641 32.00 -18.12 -25.66
CA SER A 641 31.99 -16.96 -26.57
C SER A 641 31.04 -17.10 -27.78
N ARG A 642 30.44 -18.28 -27.98
CA ARG A 642 29.57 -18.57 -29.13
C ARG A 642 28.20 -19.08 -28.70
N ALA A 643 27.18 -18.73 -29.48
CA ALA A 643 25.84 -19.29 -29.35
C ALA A 643 25.47 -19.99 -30.67
N ALA A 644 24.99 -21.23 -30.57
CA ALA A 644 24.46 -22.01 -31.66
C ALA A 644 22.95 -22.21 -31.45
N LEU A 645 22.15 -21.81 -32.44
CA LEU A 645 20.70 -21.97 -32.45
C LEU A 645 20.33 -23.07 -33.44
N SER A 646 19.56 -24.07 -33.01
CA SER A 646 19.01 -25.12 -33.88
C SER A 646 17.53 -24.86 -34.16
N LEU A 647 17.16 -24.80 -35.44
CA LEU A 647 15.77 -24.58 -35.87
C LEU A 647 15.28 -25.76 -36.72
N ALA A 648 14.07 -26.26 -36.43
CA ALA A 648 13.36 -27.27 -37.22
C ALA A 648 12.19 -26.65 -37.98
N THR A 649 11.95 -27.12 -39.22
CA THR A 649 10.81 -26.69 -40.04
C THR A 649 9.76 -27.79 -40.08
N CYS A 650 8.52 -27.47 -39.71
CA CYS A 650 7.37 -28.34 -39.96
C CYS A 650 6.65 -27.82 -41.20
N ALA A 651 6.96 -28.42 -42.36
CA ALA A 651 6.30 -28.09 -43.61
C ALA A 651 5.51 -29.29 -44.14
N ALA A 652 4.23 -29.05 -44.44
CA ALA A 652 3.44 -29.90 -45.33
C ALA A 652 2.89 -29.02 -46.47
N GLY A 653 3.80 -28.54 -47.33
CA GLY A 653 3.45 -27.99 -48.64
C GLY A 653 3.74 -26.50 -48.86
N GLY A 654 4.95 -26.21 -49.31
CA GLY A 654 5.10 -25.35 -50.49
C GLY A 654 5.33 -23.85 -50.34
N ALA A 655 6.02 -23.36 -49.30
CA ALA A 655 6.83 -22.13 -49.37
C ALA A 655 7.90 -22.10 -48.25
N ALA A 656 8.97 -22.89 -48.41
CA ALA A 656 9.99 -23.04 -47.37
C ALA A 656 10.71 -21.71 -47.06
N VAL A 657 10.90 -21.41 -45.77
CA VAL A 657 11.85 -20.40 -45.30
C VAL A 657 13.24 -20.85 -45.72
N THR A 658 13.88 -20.09 -46.62
CA THR A 658 15.15 -20.53 -47.24
C THR A 658 16.39 -19.95 -46.58
N LYS A 659 16.29 -18.86 -45.79
CA LYS A 659 17.40 -18.27 -45.03
C LYS A 659 16.91 -17.43 -43.83
N VAL A 660 17.63 -17.53 -42.71
CA VAL A 660 17.44 -16.70 -41.50
C VAL A 660 18.72 -15.89 -41.26
N TRP A 661 18.59 -14.61 -40.86
CA TRP A 661 19.73 -13.71 -40.64
C TRP A 661 19.66 -13.01 -39.28
N LEU A 662 20.81 -12.88 -38.64
CA LEU A 662 21.04 -11.97 -37.52
C LEU A 662 21.87 -10.78 -37.99
N LYS A 663 21.41 -9.56 -37.74
CA LYS A 663 22.15 -8.34 -38.09
C LYS A 663 22.64 -7.66 -36.82
N SER A 664 23.96 -7.50 -36.71
CA SER A 664 24.60 -6.62 -35.72
C SER A 664 25.02 -5.31 -36.39
N ALA A 665 25.40 -4.32 -35.58
CA ALA A 665 25.93 -3.06 -36.08
C ALA A 665 27.22 -3.21 -36.94
N LYS A 666 27.90 -4.36 -36.89
CA LYS A 666 29.16 -4.63 -37.62
C LYS A 666 29.05 -5.62 -38.79
N GLY A 667 27.88 -6.22 -39.04
CA GLY A 667 27.70 -7.15 -40.16
C GLY A 667 26.48 -8.06 -40.03
N SER A 668 26.16 -8.76 -41.12
CA SER A 668 25.10 -9.79 -41.13
C SER A 668 25.72 -11.17 -41.05
N ILE A 669 25.22 -12.00 -40.14
CA ILE A 669 25.68 -13.38 -39.98
C ILE A 669 24.65 -14.30 -40.66
N PRO A 670 25.06 -15.06 -41.70
CA PRO A 670 24.20 -16.04 -42.35
C PRO A 670 24.05 -17.32 -41.52
N ALA A 671 22.87 -17.95 -41.56
CA ALA A 671 22.69 -19.34 -41.11
C ALA A 671 23.27 -20.32 -42.13
N THR A 672 23.85 -21.43 -41.66
CA THR A 672 24.28 -22.55 -42.51
C THR A 672 23.41 -23.76 -42.23
N THR A 673 23.01 -24.49 -43.27
CA THR A 673 22.18 -25.70 -43.13
C THR A 673 23.09 -26.89 -42.80
N VAL A 674 22.78 -27.60 -41.72
CA VAL A 674 23.40 -28.89 -41.38
C VAL A 674 22.29 -29.95 -41.46
N ALA A 675 22.61 -31.22 -41.72
CA ALA A 675 21.57 -32.25 -41.82
C ALA A 675 20.65 -32.22 -40.58
N ASP A 676 19.34 -32.13 -40.83
CA ASP A 676 18.24 -32.00 -39.87
C ASP A 676 18.05 -30.66 -39.12
N GLY A 677 18.61 -29.53 -39.61
CA GLY A 677 18.22 -28.22 -39.10
C GLY A 677 19.07 -27.03 -39.55
N TRP A 678 18.60 -25.82 -39.26
CA TRP A 678 19.40 -24.60 -39.46
C TRP A 678 20.26 -24.32 -38.23
N GLN A 679 21.55 -24.03 -38.44
CA GLN A 679 22.42 -23.49 -37.40
C GLN A 679 22.85 -22.05 -37.70
N LEU A 680 22.64 -21.17 -36.73
CA LEU A 680 23.16 -19.80 -36.71
C LEU A 680 24.39 -19.75 -35.80
N GLU A 681 25.55 -19.40 -36.35
CA GLU A 681 26.78 -19.20 -35.59
C GLU A 681 27.03 -17.71 -35.33
N LEU A 682 26.94 -17.28 -34.07
CA LEU A 682 27.37 -15.93 -33.70
C LEU A 682 28.89 -15.91 -33.48
N ALA A 683 29.62 -15.26 -34.40
CA ALA A 683 31.05 -15.03 -34.26
C ALA A 683 31.31 -13.75 -33.45
N ASP A 684 31.88 -13.94 -32.26
CA ASP A 684 32.37 -12.95 -31.30
C ASP A 684 31.34 -12.03 -30.62
N GLN A 685 31.53 -11.85 -29.32
CA GLN A 685 30.74 -10.98 -28.46
C GLN A 685 31.00 -9.52 -28.85
N VAL A 686 30.08 -8.91 -29.61
CA VAL A 686 30.13 -7.48 -29.95
C VAL A 686 29.09 -6.73 -29.12
N ASP A 687 29.52 -5.67 -28.44
CA ASP A 687 28.64 -4.74 -27.72
C ASP A 687 27.64 -4.07 -28.69
N GLY A 688 26.38 -4.53 -28.65
CA GLY A 688 25.26 -4.01 -29.43
C GLY A 688 24.13 -5.03 -29.55
N GLY A 689 22.87 -4.59 -29.46
CA GLY A 689 21.70 -5.46 -29.65
C GLY A 689 21.59 -5.98 -31.09
N TYR A 690 20.91 -7.11 -31.27
CA TYR A 690 20.68 -7.76 -32.58
C TYR A 690 19.23 -7.58 -33.02
N ASP A 691 19.02 -7.31 -34.32
CA ASP A 691 17.70 -7.37 -34.96
C ASP A 691 17.54 -8.68 -35.75
N LEU A 692 16.38 -9.33 -35.61
CA LEU A 692 16.05 -10.58 -36.29
C LEU A 692 15.17 -10.35 -37.53
N TRP A 693 15.56 -10.95 -38.66
CA TRP A 693 14.84 -10.84 -39.94
C TRP A 693 14.74 -12.21 -40.62
N ALA A 694 13.62 -12.46 -41.31
CA ALA A 694 13.42 -13.65 -42.14
C ALA A 694 13.27 -13.27 -43.62
N GLN A 695 13.73 -14.13 -44.53
CA GLN A 695 13.48 -13.99 -45.97
C GLN A 695 12.50 -15.07 -46.45
N LEU A 696 11.33 -14.64 -46.91
CA LEU A 696 10.26 -15.50 -47.40
C LEU A 696 9.97 -15.13 -48.86
N ALA A 697 10.04 -16.11 -49.78
CA ALA A 697 9.80 -15.91 -51.21
C ALA A 697 10.54 -14.69 -51.82
N GLY A 698 11.79 -14.45 -51.38
CA GLY A 698 12.63 -13.36 -51.87
C GLY A 698 12.43 -11.99 -51.17
N ARG A 699 11.42 -11.81 -50.31
CA ARG A 699 11.17 -10.58 -49.55
C ARG A 699 11.69 -10.67 -48.11
N ARG A 700 12.18 -9.55 -47.56
CA ARG A 700 12.80 -9.46 -46.22
C ARG A 700 11.82 -8.81 -45.23
N GLU A 701 11.47 -9.51 -44.16
CA GLU A 701 10.47 -9.08 -43.17
C GLU A 701 11.07 -8.98 -41.75
N PRO A 702 10.74 -7.93 -40.96
CA PRO A 702 11.18 -7.78 -39.57
C PRO A 702 10.39 -8.68 -38.62
N VAL A 703 11.08 -9.35 -37.69
CA VAL A 703 10.43 -10.16 -36.65
C VAL A 703 10.14 -9.29 -35.42
N LYS A 704 8.88 -9.19 -35.00
CA LYS A 704 8.48 -8.35 -33.86
C LYS A 704 8.24 -9.20 -32.61
N VAL A 705 8.99 -8.91 -31.55
CA VAL A 705 8.90 -9.61 -30.25
C VAL A 705 7.86 -8.94 -29.35
N LEU A 706 6.93 -9.71 -28.78
CA LEU A 706 6.02 -9.26 -27.73
C LEU A 706 6.15 -10.19 -26.53
N ALA A 707 6.77 -9.72 -25.45
CA ALA A 707 6.88 -10.45 -24.19
C ALA A 707 6.06 -9.75 -23.10
N ALA A 708 5.50 -10.52 -22.16
CA ALA A 708 4.87 -9.95 -20.96
C ALA A 708 5.91 -9.21 -20.10
N PRO A 709 5.58 -8.08 -19.44
CA PRO A 709 6.50 -7.36 -18.57
C PRO A 709 6.94 -8.27 -17.41
N GLY A 710 8.23 -8.61 -17.36
CA GLY A 710 8.84 -9.38 -16.27
C GLY A 710 9.60 -10.64 -16.70
N TYR A 711 9.28 -11.26 -17.85
CA TYR A 711 9.88 -12.56 -18.19
C TYR A 711 11.28 -12.45 -18.86
N LEU A 712 11.60 -11.32 -19.50
CA LEU A 712 12.93 -11.10 -20.10
C LEU A 712 14.03 -10.73 -19.07
N ALA A 713 13.68 -10.59 -17.79
CA ALA A 713 14.65 -10.31 -16.72
C ALA A 713 15.38 -11.58 -16.22
N ALA A 714 14.96 -12.77 -16.64
CA ALA A 714 15.54 -14.05 -16.21
C ALA A 714 16.58 -14.64 -17.19
N VAL A 715 16.81 -14.01 -18.35
CA VAL A 715 17.83 -14.45 -19.31
C VAL A 715 19.14 -13.72 -18.99
N PRO A 716 20.23 -14.42 -18.59
CA PRO A 716 21.52 -13.79 -18.41
C PRO A 716 21.96 -13.12 -19.73
N ASN A 717 22.38 -11.85 -19.65
CA ASN A 717 22.97 -11.05 -20.74
C ASN A 717 22.03 -10.33 -21.73
N VAL A 718 20.71 -10.26 -21.49
CA VAL A 718 19.83 -9.39 -22.29
C VAL A 718 19.69 -8.01 -21.63
N HIS A 719 20.12 -6.97 -22.34
CA HIS A 719 20.04 -5.58 -21.89
C HIS A 719 19.33 -4.68 -22.90
N PHE A 720 18.31 -3.96 -22.44
CA PHE A 720 17.69 -2.85 -23.18
C PHE A 720 18.43 -1.54 -22.90
N VAL A 721 18.73 -0.76 -23.95
CA VAL A 721 19.51 0.49 -23.84
C VAL A 721 18.62 1.73 -24.05
N GLY A 722 18.44 2.52 -22.97
CA GLY A 722 18.08 3.96 -22.97
C GLY A 722 16.67 4.31 -22.46
N GLU A 723 16.44 5.32 -21.60
CA GLU A 723 17.31 6.43 -21.10
C GLU A 723 17.65 6.33 -19.57
N ARG A 724 18.58 5.42 -19.23
CA ARG A 724 19.76 5.48 -18.30
C ARG A 724 19.60 5.95 -16.82
N ARG A 725 20.22 5.38 -15.75
CA ARG A 725 21.21 4.28 -15.42
C ARG A 725 21.12 4.01 -13.88
N TRP A 726 21.47 2.88 -13.22
CA TRP A 726 22.79 2.24 -12.94
C TRP A 726 22.60 0.79 -12.39
N ARG A 727 23.64 -0.07 -12.38
CA ARG A 727 23.61 -1.48 -11.92
C ARG A 727 24.56 -1.73 -10.73
N CYS A 728 24.06 -2.45 -9.72
CA CYS A 728 24.84 -3.06 -8.64
C CYS A 728 25.10 -4.54 -8.96
N LEU A 729 26.30 -5.06 -8.67
CA LEU A 729 26.64 -6.49 -8.80
C LEU A 729 27.09 -7.03 -7.44
N VAL A 730 26.49 -8.16 -7.05
CA VAL A 730 26.89 -8.98 -5.90
C VAL A 730 27.60 -10.22 -6.45
N SER A 731 28.83 -10.50 -6.01
CA SER A 731 29.54 -11.74 -6.36
C SER A 731 29.15 -12.90 -5.42
N ARG A 732 29.51 -14.14 -5.79
CA ARG A 732 29.26 -15.37 -4.99
C ARG A 732 29.99 -15.41 -3.63
N THR A 733 30.72 -14.37 -3.23
CA THR A 733 31.39 -14.25 -1.92
C THR A 733 30.93 -13.04 -1.07
N GLY A 734 29.93 -12.27 -1.50
CA GLY A 734 29.26 -11.28 -0.65
C GLY A 734 29.85 -9.86 -0.58
N THR A 735 30.75 -9.44 -1.47
CA THR A 735 31.23 -8.04 -1.53
C THR A 735 30.56 -7.25 -2.66
N VAL A 736 30.17 -5.99 -2.38
CA VAL A 736 29.47 -5.07 -3.31
C VAL A 736 30.40 -3.92 -3.71
N HIS A 737 30.57 -3.69 -5.02
CA HIS A 737 31.23 -2.50 -5.55
C HIS A 737 30.25 -1.65 -6.37
N ILE A 738 30.18 -0.35 -6.06
CA ILE A 738 29.45 0.66 -6.83
C ILE A 738 30.46 1.75 -7.18
N ASP A 739 30.67 2.02 -8.47
CA ASP A 739 31.39 3.21 -8.89
C ASP A 739 30.74 3.88 -10.10
N ALA A 740 30.65 5.21 -10.04
CA ALA A 740 29.74 6.04 -10.82
C ALA A 740 30.51 7.21 -11.46
N ARG A 741 30.49 7.35 -12.79
CA ARG A 741 30.73 8.66 -13.44
C ARG A 741 29.90 8.89 -14.72
N VAL A 742 29.29 10.07 -14.76
CA VAL A 742 28.52 10.68 -15.85
C VAL A 742 29.47 11.48 -16.75
N MET A 743 29.30 11.46 -18.08
CA MET A 743 29.91 12.45 -19.00
C MET A 743 28.94 12.84 -20.15
N PRO A 744 28.98 14.11 -20.62
CA PRO A 744 27.90 14.83 -21.33
C PRO A 744 27.87 14.58 -22.86
N PRO A 745 26.85 15.09 -23.60
CA PRO A 745 26.75 14.91 -25.05
C PRO A 745 27.67 15.90 -25.78
N GLY A 746 28.62 15.40 -26.57
CA GLY A 746 29.41 16.25 -27.47
C GLY A 746 28.78 16.36 -28.86
N PRO A 747 28.81 17.54 -29.52
CA PRO A 747 28.73 17.61 -30.98
C PRO A 747 30.13 17.58 -31.62
N ALA A 748 30.16 17.12 -32.86
CA ALA A 748 31.34 16.68 -33.60
C ALA A 748 32.03 17.74 -34.48
N ALA A 749 33.27 17.41 -34.90
CA ALA A 749 34.04 17.85 -36.08
C ALA A 749 34.65 19.27 -36.06
N ALA A 750 35.88 19.56 -36.52
CA ALA A 750 36.98 18.82 -37.18
C ALA A 750 38.31 19.64 -37.00
N PRO A 751 39.32 19.57 -37.89
CA PRO A 751 40.59 18.85 -37.75
C PRO A 751 41.83 19.75 -37.54
N GLY A 752 42.92 19.22 -36.98
CA GLY A 752 44.19 19.97 -36.99
C GLY A 752 45.38 19.35 -36.26
N LEU A 753 46.28 18.73 -37.05
CA LEU A 753 47.75 18.82 -36.97
C LEU A 753 48.51 18.46 -35.67
N ARG A 754 49.12 17.26 -35.73
CA ARG A 754 50.52 16.84 -35.43
C ARG A 754 51.26 17.23 -34.13
N PRO A 755 52.26 16.41 -33.71
CA PRO A 755 52.83 16.42 -32.36
C PRO A 755 54.16 17.18 -32.23
N SER A 756 54.42 17.75 -31.05
CA SER A 756 55.75 18.06 -30.49
C SER A 756 55.57 18.25 -28.98
N ALA A 757 56.07 17.35 -28.13
CA ALA A 757 57.42 17.38 -27.53
C ALA A 757 57.64 18.61 -26.62
N GLY A 758 57.83 18.34 -25.32
CA GLY A 758 58.08 19.30 -24.25
C GLY A 758 57.69 18.73 -22.91
#